data_AF-A0A2V9H5K9-F1
#
_entry.id   AF-A0A2V9H5K9-F1
#
_cell.length_a   1.000
_cell.length_b   1.000
_cell.length_c   1.000
_cell.angle_alpha   90.00
_cell.angle_beta   90.00
_cell.angle_gamma   90.00
#
_symmetry.space_group_name_H-M   'P 1'
#
loop_
_entity.id
_entity.type
_entity.pdbx_description
1 polymer ?
#
loop_
_entity_poly.entity_id
_entity_poly.type
_entity_poly.pdbx_seq_one_letter_code
_entity_poly.pdbx_strand_id
1 'polypeptide(L)'
;MNSRRVVILVFVAVLVLAGVRGGSAKPAPDDANPFAAADAQIVSEIHDHSQAMDNLEYLSDEIGPRLTGSPQLKQANDWTAAKFREYGLTNVKLEPWTIAHSWTRGTAHARIVSPAVHPLTIASAGWSPGTNGVVRGPVVYFDAKTKEDFEKFRGKLKGAIVIYQEPESLSPPRPENLNRELIRPMQVPPPVKGQPPVPSPFAALQEVARARNEFFKQEGVAAVLRDSNKPHGLLNMTGIGGEKFDIGVIPTAFITGEGYRMLFRMQKHGKVEAEIEMTNSFGDKPMDVYNTVAEIRGSEKPDEVVILGAHLDSWDLGTGSTDNGTGSMAVLEAARTLEKLNLKPKRTIRFVLFTGEEQGLVGSAKYADAHKDELEKISAVLVHDTGTGRVLTLGLHDNYQDREIVDQVLAPLKELKLLEPTMRRTFGTDHASFDDVGVPGFFVVQDGAEYNQTHHSQSDTFDKVWKDDLNQGAQVLAAWAYNTAQLPAMLPRRPLPYRPSADAAKAEAPKSDPISEMDTKIVEQVKANQGELKSNLEYLADLIGPRLTGSPQLDQASHWTMERLKEAGLANVHLEPWTIANSWTRGPASGRVTVPAQHRLTLVTAGWSASTKGMVHGPVMGITAEKAEELQQYKGKLKGAIVLAGRIRETVSPGNPLSTPWAENTIPVARPKSDEQKPFDFEAYRNMRQMQTKFFAEEGVAAVLLGSDKSYGLLNMSVSGREYVSGAVPTAYTTREDFALLWRLVDAGAVEAELNIESSFSGKPVEVYNTVAEIPGSEKPDEVVIVGGHLDSWDLGTGATDNGTGSMAVLEAARALQKLGVKPKRTIRFALFTGEEQGLNGSKAYVKAHQKELEKISGVLVHDSGTGKVLTIGLMGNYAVRETIDRVLNSLARAKEIGLAEPTLRSEGGSDHVPFDQAGVPGFWCVQDNVDYDKTHHSEADTLDRVRWDDLTEGAQVLAVFAYNVAQLPEMLPRKPAKQGGD
;
A
#
# COMPACT_ATOMS: atom_id res chain seq x y z
N MET A 1 -76.95 11.63 20.14
CA MET A 1 -77.16 11.39 21.58
C MET A 1 -76.33 10.19 22.01
N ASN A 2 -76.02 10.06 23.31
CA ASN A 2 -74.90 9.27 23.85
C ASN A 2 -75.22 7.77 24.14
N SER A 3 -74.18 7.04 24.60
CA SER A 3 -74.17 5.71 25.30
C SER A 3 -73.72 4.51 24.43
N ARG A 4 -73.04 3.45 24.91
CA ARG A 4 -72.73 2.87 26.27
C ARG A 4 -71.25 2.34 26.29
N ARG A 5 -70.67 1.42 27.10
CA ARG A 5 -70.98 0.36 28.12
C ARG A 5 -69.69 0.20 29.01
N VAL A 6 -69.70 -0.13 30.32
CA VAL A 6 -69.56 -1.47 30.99
C VAL A 6 -68.35 -2.31 30.51
N VAL A 7 -67.31 -2.77 31.26
CA VAL A 7 -66.98 -3.09 32.70
C VAL A 7 -67.22 -4.55 33.17
N ILE A 8 -66.19 -5.27 33.67
CA ILE A 8 -66.12 -6.30 34.79
C ILE A 8 -64.76 -7.08 34.78
N LEU A 9 -64.39 -7.81 35.87
CA LEU A 9 -63.02 -8.24 36.24
C LEU A 9 -63.00 -9.54 37.14
N VAL A 10 -61.81 -9.99 37.61
CA VAL A 10 -61.46 -11.00 38.69
C VAL A 10 -61.75 -12.51 38.36
N PHE A 11 -61.10 -13.59 38.85
CA PHE A 11 -60.05 -14.00 39.86
C PHE A 11 -58.98 -14.95 39.19
N VAL A 12 -57.68 -15.13 39.56
CA VAL A 12 -56.92 -15.33 40.84
C VAL A 12 -57.00 -16.78 41.40
N ALA A 13 -55.94 -17.50 41.83
CA ALA A 13 -54.45 -17.45 41.68
C ALA A 13 -53.79 -18.73 42.31
N VAL A 14 -52.47 -18.98 42.14
CA VAL A 14 -51.50 -19.64 43.09
C VAL A 14 -50.07 -19.75 42.47
N LEU A 15 -49.00 -19.81 43.29
CA LEU A 15 -47.56 -19.89 42.90
C LEU A 15 -47.10 -21.35 42.62
N VAL A 16 -45.96 -21.66 41.95
CA VAL A 16 -44.55 -21.50 42.41
C VAL A 16 -43.53 -21.69 41.26
N LEU A 17 -42.44 -20.89 41.29
CA LEU A 17 -41.13 -20.92 40.58
C LEU A 17 -40.93 -21.81 39.32
N ALA A 18 -40.50 -21.17 38.21
CA ALA A 18 -39.10 -21.16 37.75
C ALA A 18 -38.89 -20.27 36.48
N GLY A 19 -37.66 -19.74 36.28
CA GLY A 19 -37.19 -19.19 35.01
C GLY A 19 -37.33 -17.67 34.81
N VAL A 20 -36.21 -16.94 34.90
CA VAL A 20 -36.12 -15.52 34.50
C VAL A 20 -35.90 -15.40 32.99
N ARG A 21 -36.68 -14.54 32.33
CA ARG A 21 -36.32 -13.94 31.03
C ARG A 21 -36.66 -12.45 31.06
N GLY A 22 -35.68 -11.61 30.75
CA GLY A 22 -35.86 -10.16 30.71
C GLY A 22 -36.69 -9.71 29.50
N GLY A 23 -37.62 -8.79 29.71
CA GLY A 23 -38.20 -7.99 28.63
C GLY A 23 -37.24 -6.87 28.22
N SER A 24 -37.28 -6.50 26.95
CA SER A 24 -36.41 -5.47 26.38
C SER A 24 -36.66 -4.08 26.98
N ALA A 25 -35.65 -3.53 27.65
CA ALA A 25 -35.55 -2.09 27.86
C ALA A 25 -35.13 -1.42 26.53
N LYS A 26 -35.59 -0.18 26.30
CA LYS A 26 -34.98 0.70 25.30
C LYS A 26 -33.59 1.13 25.80
N PRO A 27 -32.63 1.42 24.91
CA PRO A 27 -31.39 2.08 25.32
C PRO A 27 -31.70 3.43 25.97
N ALA A 28 -30.90 3.80 26.97
CA ALA A 28 -30.93 5.14 27.55
C ALA A 28 -30.19 6.14 26.62
N PRO A 29 -30.53 7.44 26.67
CA PRO A 29 -29.69 8.47 26.06
C PRO A 29 -28.44 8.76 26.89
N ASP A 30 -27.39 9.22 26.21
CA ASP A 30 -26.19 9.90 26.73
C ASP A 30 -25.30 9.17 27.75
N ASP A 31 -24.46 8.26 27.26
CA ASP A 31 -23.07 8.13 27.73
C ASP A 31 -22.15 8.89 26.74
N ALA A 32 -22.13 10.22 26.83
CA ALA A 32 -21.23 11.05 26.03
C ALA A 32 -19.77 10.84 26.49
N ASN A 33 -18.85 10.59 25.54
CA ASN A 33 -17.43 10.42 25.88
C ASN A 33 -16.91 11.70 26.59
N PRO A 34 -16.29 11.59 27.78
CA PRO A 34 -15.94 12.73 28.63
C PRO A 34 -14.95 13.73 27.98
N PHE A 35 -14.28 13.32 26.91
CA PHE A 35 -13.31 14.14 26.17
C PHE A 35 -13.96 14.97 25.05
N ALA A 36 -15.09 14.53 24.48
CA ALA A 36 -15.60 15.00 23.20
C ALA A 36 -15.86 16.53 23.14
N ALA A 37 -16.26 17.14 24.26
CA ALA A 37 -16.49 18.59 24.33
C ALA A 37 -15.19 19.42 24.30
N ALA A 38 -14.07 18.87 24.78
CA ALA A 38 -12.75 19.50 24.70
C ALA A 38 -12.11 19.23 23.33
N ASP A 39 -12.22 18.00 22.82
CA ASP A 39 -11.71 17.62 21.50
C ASP A 39 -12.34 18.48 20.39
N ALA A 40 -13.66 18.73 20.43
CA ALA A 40 -14.32 19.64 19.48
C ALA A 40 -13.79 21.09 19.54
N GLN A 41 -13.41 21.58 20.73
CA GLN A 41 -12.80 22.90 20.89
C GLN A 41 -11.37 22.93 20.35
N ILE A 42 -10.59 21.88 20.61
CA ILE A 42 -9.22 21.70 20.11
C ILE A 42 -9.21 21.64 18.58
N VAL A 43 -10.11 20.84 17.99
CA VAL A 43 -10.24 20.68 16.55
C VAL A 43 -10.59 22.01 15.87
N SER A 44 -11.60 22.74 16.37
CA SER A 44 -11.97 24.06 15.83
C SER A 44 -10.87 25.11 16.00
N GLU A 45 -10.25 25.26 17.19
CA GLU A 45 -9.22 26.29 17.42
C GLU A 45 -7.97 26.10 16.52
N ILE A 46 -7.64 24.87 16.14
CA ILE A 46 -6.54 24.58 15.19
C ILE A 46 -7.02 24.69 13.74
N HIS A 47 -8.25 24.28 13.43
CA HIS A 47 -8.81 24.47 12.08
C HIS A 47 -8.92 25.96 11.71
N ASP A 48 -9.45 26.77 12.63
CA ASP A 48 -9.82 28.16 12.39
C ASP A 48 -8.69 29.15 12.69
N HIS A 49 -7.76 28.83 13.61
CA HIS A 49 -6.76 29.78 14.13
C HIS A 49 -5.33 29.22 14.27
N SER A 50 -4.98 28.09 13.63
CA SER A 50 -3.62 27.52 13.68
C SER A 50 -2.54 28.49 13.20
N GLN A 51 -1.41 28.49 13.92
CA GLN A 51 -0.18 29.21 13.57
C GLN A 51 0.92 28.24 13.11
N ALA A 52 0.61 26.95 12.88
CA ALA A 52 1.62 25.92 12.56
C ALA A 52 2.41 26.25 11.28
N MET A 53 1.74 26.72 10.22
CA MET A 53 2.39 27.09 8.96
C MET A 53 3.26 28.34 9.11
N ASP A 54 2.73 29.42 9.70
CA ASP A 54 3.47 30.69 9.87
C ASP A 54 4.74 30.50 10.73
N ASN A 55 4.66 29.65 11.77
CA ASN A 55 5.83 29.28 12.57
C ASN A 55 6.80 28.36 11.79
N LEU A 56 6.29 27.48 10.92
CA LEU A 56 7.12 26.59 10.10
C LEU A 56 7.81 27.32 8.94
N GLU A 57 7.17 28.34 8.36
CA GLU A 57 7.76 29.26 7.38
C GLU A 57 8.97 29.96 8.01
N TYR A 58 8.79 30.55 9.19
CA TYR A 58 9.89 31.16 9.94
C TYR A 58 11.00 30.15 10.32
N LEU A 59 10.65 28.93 10.75
CA LEU A 59 11.63 27.89 11.08
C LEU A 59 12.40 27.40 9.84
N SER A 60 11.77 27.37 8.67
CA SER A 60 12.36 26.86 7.42
C SER A 60 13.16 27.92 6.67
N ASP A 61 12.68 29.16 6.62
CA ASP A 61 13.19 30.17 5.69
C ASP A 61 14.04 31.25 6.40
N GLU A 62 13.74 31.57 7.68
CA GLU A 62 14.49 32.55 8.49
C GLU A 62 15.51 31.90 9.46
N ILE A 63 15.34 30.61 9.80
CA ILE A 63 16.32 29.82 10.56
C ILE A 63 17.01 28.77 9.66
N GLY A 64 16.22 27.95 8.96
CA GLY A 64 16.69 26.96 8.00
C GLY A 64 17.38 25.74 8.62
N PRO A 65 18.35 25.13 7.91
CA PRO A 65 18.97 23.87 8.32
C PRO A 65 19.66 23.98 9.67
N ARG A 66 19.32 23.07 10.58
CA ARG A 66 19.56 23.22 12.02
C ARG A 66 20.12 21.95 12.65
N LEU A 67 21.24 21.48 12.10
CA LEU A 67 21.99 20.32 12.57
C LEU A 67 22.40 20.46 14.05
N THR A 68 22.43 19.35 14.78
CA THR A 68 22.97 19.31 16.15
C THR A 68 24.39 19.88 16.24
N GLY A 69 24.55 20.90 17.10
CA GLY A 69 25.79 21.67 17.23
C GLY A 69 25.90 22.91 16.32
N SER A 70 24.89 23.21 15.50
CA SER A 70 24.84 24.43 14.67
C SER A 70 24.36 25.67 15.45
N PRO A 71 24.76 26.89 15.04
CA PRO A 71 24.15 28.13 15.51
C PRO A 71 22.64 28.20 15.23
N GLN A 72 22.20 27.68 14.08
CA GLN A 72 20.80 27.64 13.64
C GLN A 72 19.93 26.84 14.60
N LEU A 73 20.39 25.68 15.07
CA LEU A 73 19.67 24.93 16.09
C LEU A 73 19.56 25.68 17.41
N LYS A 74 20.63 26.35 17.84
CA LYS A 74 20.58 27.17 19.06
C LYS A 74 19.58 28.33 18.92
N GLN A 75 19.51 28.94 17.74
CA GLN A 75 18.50 29.94 17.38
C GLN A 75 17.08 29.35 17.41
N ALA A 76 16.88 28.14 16.89
CA ALA A 76 15.61 27.42 16.97
C ALA A 76 15.20 27.07 18.41
N ASN A 77 16.15 26.62 19.25
CA ASN A 77 15.93 26.39 20.69
C ASN A 77 15.48 27.69 21.40
N ASP A 78 16.20 28.79 21.19
CA ASP A 78 15.88 30.08 21.83
C ASP A 78 14.53 30.63 21.36
N TRP A 79 14.22 30.50 20.06
CA TRP A 79 12.96 30.95 19.46
C TRP A 79 11.75 30.09 19.87
N THR A 80 11.85 28.77 19.86
CA THR A 80 10.77 27.88 20.37
C THR A 80 10.55 28.10 21.87
N ALA A 81 11.62 28.28 22.66
CA ALA A 81 11.50 28.67 24.06
C ALA A 81 10.90 30.08 24.25
N ALA A 82 11.05 31.00 23.29
CA ALA A 82 10.34 32.27 23.30
C ALA A 82 8.85 32.08 22.97
N LYS A 83 8.50 31.29 21.94
CA LYS A 83 7.12 30.99 21.54
C LYS A 83 6.31 30.29 22.64
N PHE A 84 6.88 29.30 23.33
CA PHE A 84 6.21 28.68 24.49
C PHE A 84 5.88 29.71 25.60
N ARG A 85 6.75 30.71 25.83
CA ARG A 85 6.48 31.80 26.80
C ARG A 85 5.47 32.81 26.28
N GLU A 86 5.49 33.11 24.99
CA GLU A 86 4.50 33.96 24.30
C GLU A 86 3.08 33.38 24.41
N TYR A 87 2.95 32.06 24.30
CA TYR A 87 1.68 31.33 24.47
C TYR A 87 1.25 31.13 25.94
N GLY A 88 2.09 31.51 26.92
CA GLY A 88 1.77 31.47 28.34
C GLY A 88 2.20 30.20 29.10
N LEU A 89 2.94 29.27 28.47
CA LEU A 89 3.37 28.05 29.15
C LEU A 89 4.35 28.31 30.30
N THR A 90 4.36 27.39 31.26
CA THR A 90 5.19 27.44 32.47
C THR A 90 6.44 26.57 32.32
N ASN A 91 7.38 26.71 33.27
CA ASN A 91 8.64 25.94 33.35
C ASN A 91 9.49 25.95 32.05
N VAL A 92 9.37 26.99 31.22
CA VAL A 92 9.98 27.03 29.89
C VAL A 92 11.50 27.22 29.97
N LYS A 93 12.25 26.16 29.63
CA LYS A 93 13.70 26.04 29.83
C LYS A 93 14.37 25.35 28.64
N LEU A 94 15.68 25.56 28.53
CA LEU A 94 16.57 24.76 27.68
C LEU A 94 17.36 23.82 28.59
N GLU A 95 17.32 22.52 28.32
CA GLU A 95 18.03 21.50 29.11
C GLU A 95 19.32 21.09 28.38
N PRO A 96 20.51 21.48 28.92
CA PRO A 96 21.78 21.28 28.23
C PRO A 96 22.31 19.84 28.34
N TRP A 97 22.95 19.39 27.28
CA TRP A 97 23.90 18.27 27.30
C TRP A 97 25.02 18.53 26.30
N THR A 98 26.23 18.01 26.56
CA THR A 98 27.45 18.46 25.87
C THR A 98 27.88 17.49 24.77
N ILE A 99 28.22 18.02 23.58
CA ILE A 99 28.92 17.31 22.49
C ILE A 99 30.41 17.70 22.47
N ALA A 100 31.26 16.83 21.93
CA ALA A 100 32.72 17.00 21.96
C ALA A 100 33.25 18.13 21.05
N HIS A 101 32.52 18.45 19.98
CA HIS A 101 32.81 19.50 19.00
C HIS A 101 31.59 19.70 18.08
N SER A 102 31.48 20.84 17.42
CA SER A 102 30.57 21.03 16.29
C SER A 102 31.16 20.49 14.98
N TRP A 103 30.33 20.31 13.97
CA TRP A 103 30.72 20.11 12.57
C TRP A 103 30.06 21.15 11.68
N THR A 104 30.66 21.46 10.54
CA THR A 104 30.06 22.32 9.52
C THR A 104 30.43 21.81 8.13
N ARG A 105 29.40 21.58 7.32
CA ARG A 105 29.50 21.19 5.92
C ARG A 105 30.20 22.26 5.09
N GLY A 106 31.23 21.86 4.35
CA GLY A 106 31.89 22.70 3.36
C GLY A 106 31.31 22.50 1.96
N THR A 107 32.00 23.03 0.95
CA THR A 107 31.71 22.62 -0.43
C THR A 107 32.08 21.16 -0.63
N ALA A 108 31.40 20.51 -1.57
CA ALA A 108 31.72 19.17 -2.04
C ALA A 108 31.63 19.16 -3.57
N HIS A 109 32.71 18.77 -4.23
CA HIS A 109 32.82 18.74 -5.69
C HIS A 109 33.41 17.42 -6.14
N ALA A 110 32.85 16.81 -7.18
CA ALA A 110 33.41 15.61 -7.77
C ALA A 110 33.17 15.54 -9.28
N ARG A 111 34.08 14.86 -9.98
CA ARG A 111 33.90 14.49 -11.38
C ARG A 111 34.68 13.22 -11.74
N ILE A 112 34.14 12.47 -12.70
CA ILE A 112 34.92 11.49 -13.47
C ILE A 112 35.90 12.27 -14.36
N VAL A 113 37.14 11.80 -14.45
CA VAL A 113 38.18 12.38 -15.32
C VAL A 113 38.70 11.41 -16.39
N SER A 114 38.40 10.11 -16.24
CA SER A 114 38.69 9.05 -17.21
C SER A 114 37.71 7.88 -16.99
N PRO A 115 37.16 7.23 -18.04
CA PRO A 115 37.50 7.37 -19.46
C PRO A 115 36.87 8.57 -20.18
N ALA A 116 35.87 9.21 -19.57
CA ALA A 116 35.22 10.42 -20.08
C ALA A 116 34.98 11.40 -18.93
N VAL A 117 34.97 12.71 -19.21
CA VAL A 117 34.78 13.73 -18.19
C VAL A 117 33.29 13.93 -17.91
N HIS A 118 32.85 13.63 -16.69
CA HIS A 118 31.46 13.81 -16.25
C HIS A 118 31.42 14.43 -14.85
N PRO A 119 30.68 15.53 -14.62
CA PRO A 119 30.43 16.03 -13.28
C PRO A 119 29.61 15.03 -12.46
N LEU A 120 29.81 15.01 -11.15
CA LEU A 120 29.08 14.15 -10.21
C LEU A 120 28.46 15.04 -9.11
N THR A 121 27.13 14.98 -8.98
CA THR A 121 26.41 15.66 -7.89
C THR A 121 26.64 14.91 -6.58
N ILE A 122 27.32 15.54 -5.64
CA ILE A 122 27.69 14.95 -4.34
C ILE A 122 27.45 15.92 -3.18
N ALA A 123 27.36 15.38 -1.97
CA ALA A 123 27.52 16.15 -0.73
C ALA A 123 28.22 15.31 0.34
N SER A 124 29.02 15.94 1.20
CA SER A 124 29.66 15.30 2.36
C SER A 124 28.67 14.50 3.20
N ALA A 125 29.05 13.31 3.71
CA ALA A 125 28.30 12.67 4.79
C ALA A 125 28.41 13.51 6.07
N GLY A 126 27.38 13.48 6.92
CA GLY A 126 27.39 14.19 8.20
C GLY A 126 28.57 13.74 9.07
N TRP A 127 29.26 14.69 9.71
CA TRP A 127 30.46 14.43 10.52
C TRP A 127 31.67 13.90 9.71
N SER A 128 31.65 14.00 8.39
CA SER A 128 32.81 13.66 7.54
C SER A 128 33.89 14.75 7.61
N PRO A 129 35.18 14.40 7.68
CA PRO A 129 36.27 15.33 7.40
C PRO A 129 36.22 15.78 5.93
N GLY A 130 36.84 16.94 5.67
CA GLY A 130 37.19 17.37 4.32
C GLY A 130 38.39 16.61 3.76
N THR A 131 38.65 16.78 2.47
CA THR A 131 39.86 16.30 1.80
C THR A 131 40.99 17.33 1.97
N ASN A 132 42.25 16.89 1.83
CA ASN A 132 43.40 17.80 1.82
C ASN A 132 43.56 18.45 0.43
N GLY A 133 42.59 19.27 0.04
CA GLY A 133 42.40 19.75 -1.33
C GLY A 133 41.86 18.67 -2.28
N VAL A 134 41.97 18.90 -3.59
CA VAL A 134 41.55 17.95 -4.64
C VAL A 134 42.29 16.61 -4.52
N VAL A 135 41.56 15.56 -4.16
CA VAL A 135 41.98 14.15 -4.21
C VAL A 135 41.63 13.60 -5.60
N ARG A 136 42.60 13.04 -6.33
CA ARG A 136 42.38 12.30 -7.57
C ARG A 136 42.89 10.86 -7.44
N GLY A 137 42.09 9.90 -7.87
CA GLY A 137 42.46 8.49 -7.78
C GLY A 137 41.59 7.55 -8.62
N PRO A 138 41.97 6.26 -8.70
CA PRO A 138 41.15 5.23 -9.30
C PRO A 138 39.89 4.99 -8.45
N VAL A 139 38.74 4.83 -9.09
CA VAL A 139 37.51 4.40 -8.41
C VAL A 139 37.54 2.88 -8.27
N VAL A 140 37.35 2.36 -7.05
CA VAL A 140 37.41 0.92 -6.75
C VAL A 140 36.11 0.46 -6.09
N TYR A 141 35.49 -0.60 -6.64
CA TYR A 141 34.40 -1.32 -5.96
C TYR A 141 35.00 -2.29 -4.94
N PHE A 142 34.63 -2.10 -3.67
CA PHE A 142 34.96 -2.97 -2.55
C PHE A 142 33.76 -3.88 -2.27
N ASP A 143 33.79 -5.09 -2.83
CA ASP A 143 32.66 -6.02 -2.83
C ASP A 143 32.53 -6.86 -1.55
N ALA A 144 33.55 -6.81 -0.68
CA ALA A 144 33.66 -7.58 0.56
C ALA A 144 32.44 -7.45 1.48
N LYS A 145 31.88 -8.59 1.92
CA LYS A 145 30.68 -8.66 2.76
C LYS A 145 30.97 -9.08 4.20
N THR A 146 32.03 -9.86 4.44
CA THR A 146 32.51 -10.22 5.79
C THR A 146 33.85 -9.54 6.12
N LYS A 147 34.35 -9.68 7.35
CA LYS A 147 35.66 -9.10 7.74
C LYS A 147 36.83 -9.84 7.07
N GLU A 148 36.66 -11.14 6.85
CA GLU A 148 37.64 -12.03 6.24
C GLU A 148 37.83 -11.70 4.75
N ASP A 149 36.79 -11.20 4.09
CA ASP A 149 36.87 -10.69 2.71
C ASP A 149 37.80 -9.47 2.57
N PHE A 150 38.03 -8.68 3.63
CA PHE A 150 38.82 -7.45 3.55
C PHE A 150 40.26 -7.72 3.07
N GLU A 151 40.84 -8.86 3.45
CA GLU A 151 42.17 -9.29 3.02
C GLU A 151 42.31 -9.41 1.49
N LYS A 152 41.21 -9.66 0.77
CA LYS A 152 41.19 -9.66 -0.71
C LYS A 152 41.59 -8.31 -1.30
N PHE A 153 41.45 -7.22 -0.53
CA PHE A 153 41.74 -5.85 -0.94
C PHE A 153 43.03 -5.27 -0.33
N ARG A 154 43.74 -6.03 0.51
CA ARG A 154 44.95 -5.53 1.19
C ARG A 154 46.06 -5.18 0.18
N GLY A 155 46.67 -4.01 0.36
CA GLY A 155 47.66 -3.39 -0.52
C GLY A 155 47.08 -2.80 -1.82
N LYS A 156 45.76 -2.64 -1.96
CA LYS A 156 45.10 -2.25 -3.23
C LYS A 156 44.32 -0.95 -3.19
N LEU A 157 43.97 -0.41 -2.01
CA LEU A 157 43.09 0.76 -1.92
C LEU A 157 43.82 2.11 -1.69
N LYS A 158 45.16 2.10 -1.65
CA LYS A 158 45.97 3.30 -1.41
C LYS A 158 45.74 4.38 -2.48
N GLY A 159 45.21 5.53 -2.07
CA GLY A 159 44.87 6.64 -2.97
C GLY A 159 43.57 6.43 -3.75
N ALA A 160 42.82 5.35 -3.49
CA ALA A 160 41.58 5.05 -4.20
C ALA A 160 40.40 5.87 -3.70
N ILE A 161 39.41 6.05 -4.58
CA ILE A 161 38.06 6.50 -4.26
C ILE A 161 37.20 5.24 -4.20
N VAL A 162 36.69 4.89 -3.01
CA VAL A 162 36.00 3.60 -2.80
C VAL A 162 34.49 3.74 -2.89
N ILE A 163 33.87 2.83 -3.63
CA ILE A 163 32.43 2.53 -3.57
C ILE A 163 32.25 1.10 -3.04
N TYR A 164 31.22 0.82 -2.23
CA TYR A 164 31.06 -0.51 -1.59
C TYR A 164 29.62 -1.04 -1.53
N GLN A 165 28.62 -0.23 -1.91
CA GLN A 165 27.24 -0.69 -2.11
C GLN A 165 27.10 -1.25 -3.53
N GLU A 166 26.41 -2.36 -3.71
CA GLU A 166 25.90 -2.75 -5.02
C GLU A 166 24.62 -1.93 -5.28
N PRO A 167 24.42 -1.28 -6.44
CA PRO A 167 23.18 -0.54 -6.69
C PRO A 167 21.99 -1.51 -6.69
N GLU A 168 20.96 -1.20 -5.89
CA GLU A 168 19.76 -2.04 -5.72
C GLU A 168 19.02 -2.29 -7.05
N SER A 169 19.16 -1.36 -7.99
CA SER A 169 18.82 -1.54 -9.40
C SER A 169 19.76 -0.72 -10.29
N LEU A 170 19.97 -1.19 -11.52
CA LEU A 170 20.62 -0.41 -12.60
C LEU A 170 19.61 0.50 -13.34
N SER A 171 18.32 0.23 -13.18
CA SER A 171 17.19 1.09 -13.52
C SER A 171 16.93 2.10 -12.40
N PRO A 172 16.06 3.12 -12.57
CA PRO A 172 15.52 3.87 -11.43
C PRO A 172 14.87 2.94 -10.39
N PRO A 173 14.73 3.39 -9.12
CA PRO A 173 13.97 2.68 -8.09
C PRO A 173 12.56 2.28 -8.58
N ARG A 174 12.03 1.17 -8.07
CA ARG A 174 10.58 0.89 -8.20
C ARG A 174 9.83 2.05 -7.52
N PRO A 175 8.76 2.62 -8.11
CA PRO A 175 7.97 3.65 -7.46
C PRO A 175 7.52 3.21 -6.07
N GLU A 176 7.45 4.15 -5.14
CA GLU A 176 7.13 3.84 -3.75
C GLU A 176 5.71 3.31 -3.63
N ASN A 177 5.60 2.12 -3.02
CA ASN A 177 4.31 1.57 -2.65
C ASN A 177 3.84 2.32 -1.38
N LEU A 178 3.09 3.40 -1.59
CA LEU A 178 2.44 4.21 -0.55
C LEU A 178 1.57 3.37 0.40
N ASN A 179 1.12 2.18 -0.03
CA ASN A 179 0.31 1.28 0.80
C ASN A 179 1.15 0.39 1.73
N ARG A 180 2.49 0.37 1.63
CA ARG A 180 3.37 -0.52 2.43
C ARG A 180 3.39 -0.17 3.93
N GLU A 181 2.94 1.02 4.28
CA GLU A 181 2.82 1.49 5.66
C GLU A 181 1.45 1.14 6.25
N LEU A 182 0.40 1.30 5.44
CA LEU A 182 -1.00 0.96 5.73
C LEU A 182 -1.27 -0.53 5.97
N ILE A 183 -0.38 -1.40 5.49
CA ILE A 183 -0.57 -2.86 5.47
C ILE A 183 0.20 -3.52 6.64
N ARG A 184 -0.53 -4.13 7.57
CA ARG A 184 0.00 -4.79 8.78
C ARG A 184 0.71 -6.13 8.45
N PRO A 185 2.02 -6.28 8.69
CA PRO A 185 2.66 -7.60 8.79
C PRO A 185 2.43 -8.15 10.19
N MET A 186 1.97 -9.39 10.32
CA MET A 186 1.67 -9.97 11.63
C MET A 186 2.95 -10.33 12.41
N GLN A 187 3.29 -9.50 13.40
CA GLN A 187 4.47 -9.70 14.26
C GLN A 187 4.23 -10.79 15.32
N VAL A 188 5.30 -11.49 15.69
CA VAL A 188 5.28 -12.53 16.73
C VAL A 188 5.06 -11.87 18.10
N PRO A 189 4.13 -12.37 18.95
CA PRO A 189 3.90 -11.78 20.26
C PRO A 189 5.17 -11.81 21.14
N PRO A 190 5.39 -10.79 21.98
CA PRO A 190 6.66 -10.56 22.65
C PRO A 190 7.02 -11.66 23.66
N PRO A 191 8.33 -11.85 23.96
CA PRO A 191 8.80 -12.89 24.88
C PRO A 191 8.19 -12.78 26.28
N VAL A 192 7.61 -13.87 26.77
CA VAL A 192 7.09 -13.93 28.14
C VAL A 192 8.25 -13.98 29.15
N LYS A 193 8.05 -13.34 30.31
CA LYS A 193 8.98 -13.24 31.44
C LYS A 193 9.80 -14.52 31.68
N GLY A 194 11.05 -14.53 31.24
CA GLY A 194 11.99 -15.65 31.37
C GLY A 194 12.69 -16.08 30.07
N GLN A 195 12.21 -15.63 28.90
CA GLN A 195 12.91 -15.85 27.63
C GLN A 195 14.05 -14.84 27.40
N PRO A 196 15.10 -15.21 26.62
CA PRO A 196 16.21 -14.31 26.30
C PRO A 196 15.79 -13.23 25.27
N PRO A 197 16.41 -12.04 25.30
CA PRO A 197 16.16 -11.01 24.30
C PRO A 197 16.67 -11.43 22.91
N VAL A 198 15.94 -11.05 21.86
CA VAL A 198 16.40 -11.22 20.48
C VAL A 198 17.61 -10.30 20.24
N PRO A 199 18.77 -10.80 19.79
CA PRO A 199 19.93 -9.94 19.52
C PRO A 199 19.64 -8.94 18.41
N SER A 200 19.98 -7.66 18.62
CA SER A 200 19.75 -6.62 17.61
C SER A 200 20.62 -6.87 16.37
N PRO A 201 20.03 -7.00 15.16
CA PRO A 201 20.80 -7.20 13.93
C PRO A 201 21.70 -6.00 13.61
N PHE A 202 21.38 -4.81 14.13
CA PHE A 202 22.19 -3.61 13.95
C PHE A 202 23.55 -3.70 14.67
N ALA A 203 23.66 -4.42 15.79
CA ALA A 203 24.91 -4.52 16.54
C ALA A 203 26.04 -5.18 15.72
N ALA A 204 25.72 -6.27 15.01
CA ALA A 204 26.65 -6.94 14.11
C ALA A 204 27.01 -6.07 12.90
N LEU A 205 26.03 -5.37 12.32
CA LEU A 205 26.25 -4.45 11.19
C LEU A 205 27.16 -3.26 11.59
N GLN A 206 26.95 -2.67 12.77
CA GLN A 206 27.82 -1.62 13.33
C GLN A 206 29.26 -2.14 13.58
N GLU A 207 29.43 -3.40 13.95
CA GLU A 207 30.77 -3.99 14.15
C GLU A 207 31.52 -4.19 12.83
N VAL A 208 30.85 -4.70 11.79
CA VAL A 208 31.42 -4.84 10.45
C VAL A 208 31.70 -3.46 9.83
N ALA A 209 30.81 -2.49 9.99
CA ALA A 209 31.01 -1.12 9.50
C ALA A 209 32.23 -0.43 10.14
N ARG A 210 32.40 -0.57 11.47
CA ARG A 210 33.59 -0.06 12.18
C ARG A 210 34.88 -0.73 11.69
N ALA A 211 34.87 -2.06 11.55
CA ALA A 211 36.02 -2.82 11.05
C ALA A 211 36.41 -2.40 9.61
N ARG A 212 35.43 -2.21 8.73
CA ARG A 212 35.64 -1.73 7.35
C ARG A 212 36.26 -0.34 7.32
N ASN A 213 35.75 0.60 8.11
CA ASN A 213 36.24 1.99 8.12
C ASN A 213 37.69 2.08 8.61
N GLU A 214 38.06 1.28 9.62
CA GLU A 214 39.45 1.19 10.10
C GLU A 214 40.36 0.44 9.10
N PHE A 215 39.86 -0.58 8.38
CA PHE A 215 40.60 -1.23 7.30
C PHE A 215 40.90 -0.26 6.14
N PHE A 216 39.90 0.49 5.67
CA PHE A 216 40.07 1.52 4.63
C PHE A 216 41.12 2.59 5.00
N LYS A 217 41.16 2.97 6.28
CA LYS A 217 42.16 3.92 6.82
C LYS A 217 43.57 3.34 6.78
N GLN A 218 43.75 2.07 7.16
CA GLN A 218 45.03 1.37 7.12
C GLN A 218 45.55 1.18 5.69
N GLU A 219 44.66 0.95 4.73
CA GLU A 219 44.98 0.91 3.30
C GLU A 219 45.30 2.29 2.70
N GLY A 220 44.91 3.38 3.35
CA GLY A 220 45.06 4.74 2.81
C GLY A 220 44.06 5.06 1.69
N VAL A 221 42.79 4.64 1.84
CA VAL A 221 41.67 5.12 1.02
C VAL A 221 41.60 6.65 1.12
N ALA A 222 41.49 7.34 -0.02
CA ALA A 222 41.55 8.79 -0.07
C ALA A 222 40.17 9.46 0.04
N ALA A 223 39.13 8.81 -0.48
CA ALA A 223 37.73 9.19 -0.26
C ALA A 223 36.78 7.99 -0.44
N VAL A 224 35.56 8.13 0.07
CA VAL A 224 34.47 7.14 -0.06
C VAL A 224 33.25 7.81 -0.70
N LEU A 225 32.66 7.17 -1.70
CA LEU A 225 31.36 7.56 -2.26
C LEU A 225 30.29 6.53 -1.87
N ARG A 226 29.18 7.01 -1.31
CA ARG A 226 27.99 6.22 -0.94
C ARG A 226 26.83 6.50 -1.90
N ASP A 227 26.08 5.47 -2.27
CA ASP A 227 24.84 5.65 -3.01
C ASP A 227 23.79 6.30 -2.10
N SER A 228 23.15 7.37 -2.57
CA SER A 228 21.98 7.98 -1.91
C SER A 228 20.72 7.12 -2.00
N ASN A 229 20.67 6.23 -3.00
CA ASN A 229 19.55 5.35 -3.39
C ASN A 229 18.20 6.03 -3.71
N LYS A 230 18.09 7.36 -3.58
CA LYS A 230 16.93 8.14 -4.04
C LYS A 230 16.89 8.28 -5.59
N PRO A 231 15.70 8.56 -6.17
CA PRO A 231 15.55 8.88 -7.59
C PRO A 231 15.83 10.37 -7.90
N HIS A 232 15.70 10.73 -9.18
CA HIS A 232 15.61 12.12 -9.69
C HIS A 232 16.79 13.04 -9.34
N GLY A 233 17.99 12.50 -9.12
CA GLY A 233 19.14 13.30 -8.71
C GLY A 233 19.07 13.82 -7.26
N LEU A 234 18.20 13.25 -6.42
CA LEU A 234 18.15 13.55 -5.00
C LEU A 234 19.33 12.91 -4.25
N LEU A 235 19.83 13.61 -3.23
CA LEU A 235 20.82 13.14 -2.28
C LEU A 235 20.11 12.66 -1.00
N ASN A 236 20.75 11.76 -0.27
CA ASN A 236 20.26 11.23 0.99
C ASN A 236 21.35 11.40 2.04
N MET A 237 21.12 12.23 3.05
CA MET A 237 22.11 12.52 4.07
C MET A 237 22.07 11.49 5.20
N THR A 238 23.23 11.08 5.71
CA THR A 238 23.33 10.46 7.05
C THR A 238 24.65 10.85 7.67
N GLY A 239 24.75 10.75 8.99
CA GLY A 239 26.01 10.83 9.72
C GLY A 239 26.94 9.64 9.44
N ILE A 240 28.23 9.83 9.71
CA ILE A 240 29.20 8.75 9.96
C ILE A 240 29.87 8.81 11.34
N GLY A 241 29.53 9.80 12.18
CA GLY A 241 29.98 9.92 13.58
C GLY A 241 29.07 9.24 14.62
N GLY A 242 27.81 8.96 14.27
CA GLY A 242 26.82 8.30 15.14
C GLY A 242 26.54 9.05 16.45
N GLU A 243 26.00 8.32 17.44
CA GLU A 243 25.55 8.80 18.77
C GLU A 243 26.61 9.59 19.57
N LYS A 244 27.89 9.47 19.17
CA LYS A 244 29.05 10.12 19.80
C LYS A 244 29.52 11.39 19.11
N PHE A 245 28.98 11.69 17.92
CA PHE A 245 29.44 12.79 17.08
C PHE A 245 30.92 12.66 16.71
N ASP A 246 31.45 11.42 16.61
CA ASP A 246 32.86 11.15 16.35
C ASP A 246 33.27 11.65 14.94
N ILE A 247 34.47 12.23 14.82
CA ILE A 247 35.04 12.63 13.52
C ILE A 247 35.16 11.42 12.60
N GLY A 248 34.54 11.49 11.41
CA GLY A 248 34.60 10.45 10.40
C GLY A 248 36.05 10.09 10.04
N VAL A 249 36.35 8.79 9.96
CA VAL A 249 37.74 8.31 9.79
C VAL A 249 38.33 8.67 8.42
N ILE A 250 37.48 8.84 7.39
CA ILE A 250 37.85 9.03 5.98
C ILE A 250 36.86 10.02 5.34
N PRO A 251 37.29 10.94 4.45
CA PRO A 251 36.39 11.79 3.68
C PRO A 251 35.35 10.96 2.93
N THR A 252 34.08 11.10 3.31
CA THR A 252 32.97 10.34 2.79
C THR A 252 31.91 11.29 2.26
N ALA A 253 31.43 11.05 1.05
CA ALA A 253 30.32 11.81 0.46
C ALA A 253 29.23 10.86 -0.06
N PHE A 254 27.99 11.34 -0.01
CA PHE A 254 26.90 10.76 -0.77
C PHE A 254 26.90 11.31 -2.19
N ILE A 255 26.55 10.46 -3.14
CA ILE A 255 26.40 10.78 -4.57
C ILE A 255 25.00 10.39 -5.01
N THR A 256 24.45 11.11 -5.99
CA THR A 256 23.13 10.78 -6.57
C THR A 256 23.13 9.37 -7.17
N GLY A 257 22.00 8.68 -7.10
CA GLY A 257 21.91 7.29 -7.56
C GLY A 257 22.23 7.13 -9.05
N GLU A 258 21.94 8.13 -9.87
CA GLU A 258 22.33 8.18 -11.29
C GLU A 258 23.85 8.23 -11.46
N GLY A 259 24.53 9.04 -10.65
CA GLY A 259 26.00 9.15 -10.63
C GLY A 259 26.68 7.89 -10.10
N TYR A 260 26.13 7.29 -9.05
CA TYR A 260 26.63 6.03 -8.48
C TYR A 260 26.47 4.86 -9.46
N ARG A 261 25.28 4.69 -10.05
CA ARG A 261 25.00 3.69 -11.10
C ARG A 261 25.88 3.93 -12.34
N MET A 262 26.21 5.18 -12.69
CA MET A 262 27.14 5.49 -13.77
C MET A 262 28.57 5.02 -13.47
N LEU A 263 29.13 5.33 -12.29
CA LEU A 263 30.44 4.83 -11.86
C LEU A 263 30.52 3.31 -11.89
N PHE A 264 29.51 2.65 -11.31
CA PHE A 264 29.43 1.19 -11.22
C PHE A 264 29.34 0.51 -12.59
N ARG A 265 28.60 1.11 -13.56
CA ARG A 265 28.58 0.62 -14.95
C ARG A 265 29.92 0.85 -15.65
N MET A 266 30.55 2.02 -15.51
CA MET A 266 31.83 2.31 -16.17
C MET A 266 32.95 1.37 -15.71
N GLN A 267 32.99 1.00 -14.42
CA GLN A 267 33.95 0.02 -13.90
C GLN A 267 33.83 -1.37 -14.55
N LYS A 268 32.65 -1.78 -15.01
CA LYS A 268 32.45 -3.05 -15.73
C LYS A 268 33.05 -3.04 -17.15
N HIS A 269 33.43 -1.87 -17.66
CA HIS A 269 33.98 -1.69 -19.01
C HIS A 269 35.43 -1.15 -19.04
N GLY A 270 35.99 -0.74 -17.90
CA GLY A 270 37.37 -0.28 -17.83
C GLY A 270 37.75 0.35 -16.50
N LYS A 271 38.97 0.89 -16.42
CA LYS A 271 39.40 1.70 -15.27
C LYS A 271 38.69 3.04 -15.30
N VAL A 272 38.18 3.46 -14.14
CA VAL A 272 37.58 4.78 -13.92
C VAL A 272 38.51 5.56 -12.99
N GLU A 273 38.82 6.81 -13.35
CA GLU A 273 39.42 7.78 -12.43
C GLU A 273 38.41 8.88 -12.14
N ALA A 274 38.37 9.30 -10.88
CA ALA A 274 37.63 10.47 -10.45
C ALA A 274 38.51 11.40 -9.62
N GLU A 275 38.06 12.63 -9.45
CA GLU A 275 38.58 13.56 -8.47
C GLU A 275 37.45 14.08 -7.57
N ILE A 276 37.76 14.34 -6.31
CA ILE A 276 36.85 14.78 -5.24
C ILE A 276 37.56 15.86 -4.41
N GLU A 277 36.84 16.92 -4.06
CA GLU A 277 37.25 17.91 -3.07
C GLU A 277 36.10 18.16 -2.08
N MET A 278 36.42 18.25 -0.79
CA MET A 278 35.45 18.46 0.30
C MET A 278 36.06 19.40 1.36
N THR A 279 35.38 20.47 1.77
CA THR A 279 35.97 21.50 2.64
C THR A 279 35.35 21.60 4.04
N ASN A 280 34.85 20.49 4.60
CA ASN A 280 34.17 20.47 5.90
C ASN A 280 35.10 20.85 7.06
N SER A 281 34.55 21.47 8.10
CA SER A 281 35.26 21.91 9.31
C SER A 281 34.63 21.37 10.60
N PHE A 282 35.38 21.45 11.71
CA PHE A 282 34.93 21.07 13.05
C PHE A 282 35.30 22.15 14.07
N GLY A 283 34.53 22.24 15.15
CA GLY A 283 34.89 23.06 16.32
C GLY A 283 36.07 22.50 17.10
N ASP A 284 36.85 23.36 17.77
CA ASP A 284 38.03 22.98 18.54
C ASP A 284 37.74 22.70 20.03
N LYS A 285 36.48 22.80 20.46
CA LYS A 285 36.04 22.75 21.86
C LYS A 285 34.70 22.00 21.99
N PRO A 286 34.45 21.34 23.14
CA PRO A 286 33.12 20.89 23.52
C PRO A 286 32.14 22.05 23.60
N MET A 287 30.86 21.78 23.31
CA MET A 287 29.77 22.74 23.41
C MET A 287 28.49 22.08 23.91
N ASP A 288 27.64 22.87 24.58
CA ASP A 288 26.31 22.42 24.98
C ASP A 288 25.32 22.59 23.83
N VAL A 289 24.46 21.57 23.68
CA VAL A 289 23.27 21.54 22.84
C VAL A 289 22.06 21.27 23.75
N TYR A 290 20.85 21.58 23.30
CA TYR A 290 19.71 21.75 24.22
C TYR A 290 18.43 21.07 23.72
N ASN A 291 17.77 20.34 24.61
CA ASN A 291 16.35 20.03 24.45
C ASN A 291 15.54 21.24 24.91
N THR A 292 14.47 21.61 24.19
CA THR A 292 13.55 22.69 24.58
C THR A 292 12.37 22.11 25.33
N VAL A 293 12.11 22.57 26.56
CA VAL A 293 11.08 22.01 27.44
C VAL A 293 10.12 23.10 27.94
N ALA A 294 8.81 22.83 27.91
CA ALA A 294 7.74 23.68 28.44
C ALA A 294 6.62 22.86 29.08
N GLU A 295 5.82 23.45 29.99
CA GLU A 295 4.76 22.75 30.72
C GLU A 295 3.43 23.54 30.83
N ILE A 296 2.31 22.85 30.59
CA ILE A 296 0.99 23.23 31.10
C ILE A 296 0.76 22.42 32.38
N ARG A 297 0.75 23.11 33.53
CA ARG A 297 0.73 22.47 34.86
C ARG A 297 -0.61 21.81 35.18
N GLY A 298 -0.56 20.58 35.69
CA GLY A 298 -1.72 19.80 36.10
C GLY A 298 -2.48 20.40 37.29
N SER A 299 -3.80 20.20 37.30
CA SER A 299 -4.73 20.75 38.29
C SER A 299 -4.96 19.85 39.52
N GLU A 300 -5.05 18.54 39.33
CA GLU A 300 -5.29 17.55 40.40
C GLU A 300 -4.04 16.75 40.76
N LYS A 301 -3.19 16.49 39.76
CA LYS A 301 -2.04 15.59 39.80
C LYS A 301 -0.82 16.26 39.13
N PRO A 302 -0.39 17.45 39.58
CA PRO A 302 0.67 18.23 38.91
C PRO A 302 2.03 17.52 38.81
N ASP A 303 2.25 16.50 39.65
CA ASP A 303 3.51 15.74 39.67
C ASP A 303 3.46 14.49 38.76
N GLU A 304 2.29 14.08 38.27
CA GLU A 304 2.15 13.08 37.19
C GLU A 304 2.25 13.82 35.84
N VAL A 305 2.98 13.25 34.87
CA VAL A 305 3.35 13.94 33.62
C VAL A 305 2.93 13.14 32.37
N VAL A 306 2.43 13.83 31.35
CA VAL A 306 2.29 13.32 29.97
C VAL A 306 3.24 14.11 29.09
N ILE A 307 4.08 13.44 28.30
CA ILE A 307 5.01 14.11 27.38
C ILE A 307 4.47 14.08 25.94
N LEU A 308 4.58 15.23 25.27
CA LEU A 308 4.35 15.38 23.84
C LEU A 308 5.62 15.96 23.20
N GLY A 309 6.08 15.41 22.08
CA GLY A 309 7.34 15.86 21.48
C GLY A 309 7.57 15.54 20.01
N ALA A 310 8.72 16.01 19.54
CA ALA A 310 9.30 15.89 18.20
C ALA A 310 10.78 16.27 18.31
N HIS A 311 11.61 16.05 17.30
CA HIS A 311 12.96 16.62 17.27
C HIS A 311 12.99 17.98 16.58
N LEU A 312 13.89 18.86 17.05
CA LEU A 312 14.06 20.21 16.51
C LEU A 312 15.27 20.31 15.58
N ASP A 313 16.23 19.40 15.65
CA ASP A 313 17.35 19.39 14.71
C ASP A 313 16.97 18.79 13.35
N SER A 314 17.85 18.95 12.36
CA SER A 314 17.68 18.42 10.99
C SER A 314 19.03 18.26 10.31
N TRP A 315 19.12 17.44 9.26
CA TRP A 315 20.20 17.55 8.29
C TRP A 315 20.24 18.93 7.60
N ASP A 316 21.40 19.19 7.02
CA ASP A 316 21.83 20.47 6.47
C ASP A 316 22.01 20.44 4.94
N LEU A 317 21.11 19.75 4.25
CA LEU A 317 20.96 19.82 2.78
C LEU A 317 19.72 20.62 2.32
N GLY A 318 18.63 20.55 3.07
CA GLY A 318 17.40 21.32 2.86
C GLY A 318 17.22 22.36 3.96
N THR A 319 16.00 22.52 4.45
CA THR A 319 15.62 23.44 5.55
C THR A 319 15.06 22.73 6.78
N GLY A 320 15.01 21.39 6.80
CA GLY A 320 14.45 20.63 7.91
C GLY A 320 12.92 20.79 8.01
N SER A 321 12.21 20.94 6.89
CA SER A 321 10.81 21.39 6.88
C SER A 321 9.84 20.26 7.17
N THR A 322 9.95 19.15 6.42
CA THR A 322 9.23 17.89 6.71
C THR A 322 9.95 17.06 7.77
N ASP A 323 11.22 17.38 8.06
CA ASP A 323 12.16 16.50 8.76
C ASP A 323 13.04 17.31 9.74
N ASN A 324 12.60 17.61 10.97
CA ASN A 324 11.25 17.43 11.53
C ASN A 324 10.66 18.80 11.97
N GLY A 325 10.54 19.71 11.00
CA GLY A 325 9.89 21.01 11.21
C GLY A 325 8.39 20.86 11.45
N THR A 326 7.72 20.02 10.68
CA THR A 326 6.28 19.71 10.79
C THR A 326 5.90 19.19 12.18
N GLY A 327 6.55 18.13 12.68
CA GLY A 327 6.26 17.59 14.01
C GLY A 327 6.59 18.59 15.11
N SER A 328 7.74 19.28 15.04
CA SER A 328 8.07 20.36 15.99
C SER A 328 7.01 21.46 16.04
N MET A 329 6.49 21.90 14.89
CA MET A 329 5.47 22.95 14.83
C MET A 329 4.07 22.45 15.20
N ALA A 330 3.75 21.18 14.96
CA ALA A 330 2.52 20.57 15.46
C ALA A 330 2.51 20.42 17.00
N VAL A 331 3.66 20.10 17.62
CA VAL A 331 3.83 20.11 19.09
C VAL A 331 3.68 21.54 19.64
N LEU A 332 4.23 22.54 18.96
CA LEU A 332 4.15 23.96 19.34
C LEU A 332 2.72 24.52 19.18
N GLU A 333 1.99 24.11 18.14
CA GLU A 333 0.59 24.46 17.89
C GLU A 333 -0.37 23.76 18.87
N ALA A 334 -0.06 22.51 19.25
CA ALA A 334 -0.79 21.82 20.32
C ALA A 334 -0.62 22.54 21.68
N ALA A 335 0.61 22.98 21.99
CA ALA A 335 0.87 23.80 23.18
C ALA A 335 0.11 25.14 23.15
N ARG A 336 0.12 25.84 22.01
CA ARG A 336 -0.66 27.08 21.79
C ARG A 336 -2.13 26.84 22.12
N THR A 337 -2.73 25.81 21.51
CA THR A 337 -4.17 25.55 21.55
C THR A 337 -4.64 25.18 22.96
N LEU A 338 -3.94 24.31 23.67
CA LEU A 338 -4.36 23.84 24.99
C LEU A 338 -4.35 24.97 26.04
N GLU A 339 -3.36 25.87 26.02
CA GLU A 339 -3.33 27.04 26.91
C GLU A 339 -4.28 28.15 26.44
N LYS A 340 -4.42 28.36 25.12
CA LYS A 340 -5.36 29.32 24.52
C LYS A 340 -6.83 29.02 24.84
N LEU A 341 -7.22 27.74 24.83
CA LEU A 341 -8.53 27.27 25.29
C LEU A 341 -8.65 27.27 26.83
N ASN A 342 -7.57 27.59 27.55
CA ASN A 342 -7.49 27.60 29.01
C ASN A 342 -7.90 26.26 29.63
N LEU A 343 -7.66 25.15 28.92
CA LEU A 343 -7.99 23.82 29.40
C LEU A 343 -7.19 23.49 30.66
N LYS A 344 -7.76 22.65 31.53
CA LYS A 344 -7.16 22.29 32.82
C LYS A 344 -6.98 20.77 32.89
N PRO A 345 -5.85 20.25 32.37
CA PRO A 345 -5.53 18.84 32.51
C PRO A 345 -5.33 18.49 33.99
N LYS A 346 -5.63 17.26 34.37
CA LYS A 346 -5.40 16.74 35.74
C LYS A 346 -3.90 16.55 35.98
N ARG A 347 -3.20 15.93 35.01
CA ARG A 347 -1.73 15.81 34.95
C ARG A 347 -1.08 17.04 34.34
N THR A 348 0.22 17.19 34.56
CA THR A 348 1.04 18.15 33.81
C THR A 348 1.28 17.63 32.39
N ILE A 349 1.06 18.47 31.38
CA ILE A 349 1.46 18.18 29.99
C ILE A 349 2.80 18.88 29.76
N ARG A 350 3.84 18.10 29.44
CA ARG A 350 5.20 18.59 29.19
C ARG A 350 5.52 18.45 27.70
N PHE A 351 5.77 19.58 27.06
CA PHE A 351 6.15 19.66 25.65
C PHE A 351 7.67 19.62 25.57
N VAL A 352 8.23 18.71 24.77
CA VAL A 352 9.68 18.56 24.60
C VAL A 352 10.03 18.53 23.12
N LEU A 353 10.85 19.48 22.69
CA LEU A 353 11.50 19.46 21.39
C LEU A 353 12.93 18.99 21.60
N PHE A 354 13.23 17.77 21.15
CA PHE A 354 14.50 17.10 21.34
C PHE A 354 15.58 17.62 20.36
N THR A 355 16.82 17.17 20.56
CA THR A 355 17.97 17.53 19.74
C THR A 355 18.91 16.34 19.65
N GLY A 356 19.38 16.00 18.46
CA GLY A 356 20.25 14.86 18.19
C GLY A 356 19.49 13.56 17.94
N GLU A 357 18.23 13.62 17.49
CA GLU A 357 17.52 12.44 16.95
C GLU A 357 18.32 11.89 15.78
N GLU A 358 18.65 12.79 14.84
CA GLU A 358 19.35 12.62 13.57
C GLU A 358 20.75 11.95 13.67
N GLN A 359 21.26 11.73 14.89
CA GLN A 359 22.52 11.04 15.16
C GLN A 359 22.37 9.77 16.01
N GLY A 360 21.14 9.43 16.42
CA GLY A 360 20.78 8.23 17.18
C GLY A 360 20.03 8.53 18.49
N LEU A 361 18.92 9.28 18.43
CA LEU A 361 18.00 9.52 19.56
C LEU A 361 18.67 10.18 20.78
N VAL A 362 19.75 10.95 20.58
CA VAL A 362 20.65 11.32 21.68
C VAL A 362 19.97 12.27 22.66
N GLY A 363 19.13 13.19 22.18
CA GLY A 363 18.40 14.14 23.01
C GLY A 363 17.43 13.49 23.98
N SER A 364 16.59 12.58 23.49
CA SER A 364 15.66 11.82 24.34
C SER A 364 16.37 10.84 25.28
N ALA A 365 17.45 10.19 24.83
CA ALA A 365 18.26 9.32 25.68
C ALA A 365 18.93 10.11 26.83
N LYS A 366 19.45 11.32 26.55
CA LYS A 366 20.00 12.23 27.56
C LYS A 366 18.92 12.76 28.50
N TYR A 367 17.75 13.09 27.98
CA TYR A 367 16.59 13.49 28.77
C TYR A 367 16.16 12.35 29.72
N ALA A 368 16.06 11.11 29.26
CA ALA A 368 15.66 9.96 30.08
C ALA A 368 16.64 9.66 31.23
N ASP A 369 17.96 9.81 31.04
CA ASP A 369 18.95 9.68 32.12
C ASP A 369 18.94 10.88 33.08
N ALA A 370 18.71 12.11 32.58
CA ALA A 370 18.61 13.31 33.41
C ALA A 370 17.34 13.29 34.28
N HIS A 371 16.22 12.80 33.74
CA HIS A 371 14.91 12.71 34.40
C HIS A 371 14.65 11.32 35.02
N LYS A 372 15.69 10.51 35.26
CA LYS A 372 15.55 9.13 35.77
C LYS A 372 14.71 9.00 37.05
N ASP A 373 14.80 9.99 37.93
CA ASP A 373 14.06 10.06 39.20
C ASP A 373 12.61 10.57 39.04
N GLU A 374 12.25 11.09 37.86
CA GLU A 374 10.87 11.43 37.46
C GLU A 374 10.19 10.32 36.64
N LEU A 375 10.93 9.32 36.11
CA LEU A 375 10.42 8.34 35.15
C LEU A 375 9.16 7.61 35.63
N GLU A 376 9.05 7.24 36.92
CA GLU A 376 7.86 6.56 37.47
C GLU A 376 6.59 7.41 37.42
N LYS A 377 6.72 8.75 37.32
CA LYS A 377 5.61 9.71 37.25
C LYS A 377 5.22 10.08 35.82
N ILE A 378 6.02 9.69 34.82
CA ILE A 378 5.68 9.88 33.40
C ILE A 378 4.70 8.78 33.01
N SER A 379 3.47 9.18 32.68
CA SER A 379 2.40 8.28 32.29
C SER A 379 2.55 7.78 30.86
N ALA A 380 3.00 8.63 29.94
CA ALA A 380 3.17 8.32 28.52
C ALA A 380 4.01 9.38 27.82
N VAL A 381 4.57 9.03 26.66
CA VAL A 381 5.24 9.91 25.71
C VAL A 381 4.68 9.68 24.31
N LEU A 382 4.30 10.73 23.59
CA LEU A 382 4.00 10.68 22.16
C LEU A 382 4.99 11.54 21.37
N VAL A 383 5.59 10.97 20.31
CA VAL A 383 6.50 11.66 19.39
C VAL A 383 5.97 11.71 17.96
N HIS A 384 6.02 12.88 17.32
CA HIS A 384 5.54 13.14 15.95
C HIS A 384 6.72 13.36 15.02
N ASP A 385 6.92 12.44 14.07
CA ASP A 385 8.20 12.31 13.35
C ASP A 385 8.12 11.50 12.04
N THR A 386 7.10 11.72 11.21
CA THR A 386 6.97 11.03 9.90
C THR A 386 6.51 11.98 8.79
N GLY A 387 7.19 13.12 8.64
CA GLY A 387 6.98 14.02 7.50
C GLY A 387 5.80 14.97 7.64
N THR A 388 5.15 15.28 6.51
CA THR A 388 4.03 16.24 6.44
C THR A 388 2.66 15.62 6.24
N GLY A 389 2.58 14.33 5.92
CA GLY A 389 1.31 13.70 5.55
C GLY A 389 0.36 13.54 6.73
N ARG A 390 -0.92 13.34 6.42
CA ARG A 390 -1.99 13.15 7.40
C ARG A 390 -1.61 12.21 8.51
N VAL A 391 -1.87 12.56 9.77
CA VAL A 391 -1.80 11.58 10.87
C VAL A 391 -2.88 10.53 10.68
N LEU A 392 -2.45 9.31 10.38
CA LEU A 392 -3.30 8.15 10.15
C LEU A 392 -3.64 7.47 11.47
N THR A 393 -2.65 7.25 12.36
CA THR A 393 -2.88 6.59 13.66
C THR A 393 -1.70 6.79 14.62
N LEU A 394 -1.79 6.18 15.81
CA LEU A 394 -0.69 6.07 16.77
C LEU A 394 -0.13 4.64 16.77
N GLY A 395 1.20 4.52 16.84
CA GLY A 395 1.89 3.24 16.97
C GLY A 395 2.27 2.94 18.41
N LEU A 396 1.89 1.73 18.86
CA LEU A 396 1.98 1.28 20.26
C LEU A 396 3.19 0.38 20.55
N HIS A 397 4.04 0.08 19.55
CA HIS A 397 5.31 -0.68 19.69
C HIS A 397 5.22 -1.86 20.69
N ASP A 398 4.39 -2.87 20.39
CA ASP A 398 4.13 -4.05 21.26
C ASP A 398 3.48 -3.80 22.64
N ASN A 399 3.01 -2.60 22.97
CA ASN A 399 2.44 -2.27 24.28
C ASN A 399 0.94 -2.64 24.39
N TYR A 400 0.62 -3.94 24.26
CA TYR A 400 -0.75 -4.46 24.12
C TYR A 400 -1.73 -4.07 25.24
N GLN A 401 -1.22 -3.83 26.45
CA GLN A 401 -2.00 -3.42 27.62
C GLN A 401 -2.61 -2.01 27.50
N ASP A 402 -2.02 -1.15 26.67
CA ASP A 402 -2.49 0.24 26.49
C ASP A 402 -3.55 0.36 25.39
N ARG A 403 -3.75 -0.68 24.57
CA ARG A 403 -4.59 -0.62 23.36
C ARG A 403 -6.04 -0.16 23.65
N GLU A 404 -6.67 -0.71 24.68
CA GLU A 404 -8.05 -0.34 25.05
C GLU A 404 -8.13 1.11 25.59
N ILE A 405 -7.09 1.57 26.29
CA ILE A 405 -7.00 2.93 26.85
C ILE A 405 -6.79 3.95 25.72
N VAL A 406 -5.88 3.66 24.77
CA VAL A 406 -5.62 4.53 23.62
C VAL A 406 -6.82 4.58 22.67
N ASP A 407 -7.55 3.47 22.49
CA ASP A 407 -8.82 3.48 21.76
C ASP A 407 -9.85 4.43 22.41
N GLN A 408 -9.95 4.45 23.75
CA GLN A 408 -10.85 5.38 24.46
C GLN A 408 -10.40 6.85 24.36
N VAL A 409 -9.09 7.10 24.36
CA VAL A 409 -8.46 8.42 24.19
C VAL A 409 -8.66 9.01 22.79
N LEU A 410 -8.64 8.16 21.75
CA LEU A 410 -8.83 8.56 20.35
C LEU A 410 -10.29 8.47 19.86
N ALA A 411 -11.16 7.77 20.59
CA ALA A 411 -12.58 7.59 20.24
C ALA A 411 -13.41 8.87 19.95
N PRO A 412 -13.11 10.08 20.48
CA PRO A 412 -13.81 11.30 20.07
C PRO A 412 -13.28 11.88 18.75
N LEU A 413 -12.02 11.61 18.38
CA LEU A 413 -11.34 12.13 17.19
C LEU A 413 -11.74 11.43 15.88
N LYS A 414 -12.90 10.79 15.85
CA LYS A 414 -13.43 10.09 14.66
C LYS A 414 -13.60 11.01 13.45
N GLU A 415 -13.92 12.28 13.68
CA GLU A 415 -14.04 13.30 12.63
C GLU A 415 -12.71 13.55 11.91
N LEU A 416 -11.57 13.33 12.59
CA LEU A 416 -10.23 13.40 12.01
C LEU A 416 -9.86 12.16 11.18
N LYS A 417 -10.71 11.13 11.16
CA LYS A 417 -10.62 9.90 10.34
C LYS A 417 -9.38 9.06 10.62
N LEU A 418 -9.04 8.91 11.90
CA LEU A 418 -7.94 8.06 12.35
C LEU A 418 -8.26 6.57 12.13
N LEU A 419 -7.23 5.81 11.72
CA LEU A 419 -7.20 4.36 11.72
C LEU A 419 -6.96 3.83 13.15
N GLU A 420 -7.29 2.56 13.38
CA GLU A 420 -6.97 1.86 14.62
C GLU A 420 -5.48 1.91 15.00
N PRO A 421 -5.12 2.19 16.28
CA PRO A 421 -3.75 2.14 16.78
C PRO A 421 -2.99 0.87 16.39
N THR A 422 -1.81 1.04 15.80
CA THR A 422 -1.02 -0.08 15.30
C THR A 422 -0.12 -0.67 16.37
N MET A 423 -0.23 -1.99 16.61
CA MET A 423 0.68 -2.67 17.54
C MET A 423 2.10 -2.83 16.99
N ARG A 424 2.28 -2.64 15.67
CA ARG A 424 3.53 -2.84 14.93
C ARG A 424 4.69 -2.07 15.56
N ARG A 425 5.73 -2.77 16.03
CA ARG A 425 7.06 -2.16 16.21
C ARG A 425 7.61 -1.81 14.83
N THR A 426 7.85 -0.52 14.61
CA THR A 426 8.43 0.07 13.40
C THR A 426 9.88 0.50 13.66
N PHE A 427 10.40 1.45 12.88
CA PHE A 427 11.57 2.25 13.28
C PHE A 427 11.25 3.03 14.58
N GLY A 428 12.28 3.41 15.33
CA GLY A 428 12.14 4.13 16.59
C GLY A 428 12.68 5.54 16.47
N THR A 429 11.84 6.53 16.70
CA THR A 429 12.20 7.93 16.98
C THR A 429 12.39 8.10 18.51
N ASP A 430 12.48 9.32 19.01
CA ASP A 430 12.75 9.70 20.41
C ASP A 430 11.86 9.00 21.46
N HIS A 431 10.68 8.47 21.08
CA HIS A 431 9.83 7.68 21.99
C HIS A 431 10.51 6.37 22.43
N ALA A 432 11.40 5.81 21.61
CA ALA A 432 12.08 4.55 21.90
C ALA A 432 13.02 4.65 23.11
N SER A 433 13.62 5.83 23.33
CA SER A 433 14.42 6.13 24.52
C SER A 433 13.63 6.02 25.84
N PHE A 434 12.30 6.19 25.78
CA PHE A 434 11.39 6.06 26.92
C PHE A 434 10.89 4.61 27.08
N ASP A 435 10.64 3.90 25.99
CA ASP A 435 10.33 2.46 25.98
C ASP A 435 11.46 1.63 26.60
N ASP A 436 12.71 1.95 26.32
CA ASP A 436 13.90 1.27 26.85
C ASP A 436 14.08 1.44 28.37
N VAL A 437 13.41 2.43 28.98
CA VAL A 437 13.29 2.64 30.43
C VAL A 437 11.88 2.35 30.97
N GLY A 438 11.02 1.72 30.17
CA GLY A 438 9.73 1.17 30.59
C GLY A 438 8.63 2.20 30.82
N VAL A 439 8.81 3.44 30.34
CA VAL A 439 7.73 4.42 30.18
C VAL A 439 6.98 4.07 28.88
N PRO A 440 5.63 4.13 28.83
CA PRO A 440 4.90 3.94 27.58
C PRO A 440 5.31 4.97 26.50
N GLY A 441 6.06 4.52 25.49
CA GLY A 441 6.40 5.31 24.31
C GLY A 441 5.43 5.05 23.15
N PHE A 442 5.00 6.12 22.50
CA PHE A 442 4.15 6.10 21.32
C PHE A 442 4.75 6.98 20.22
N PHE A 443 4.50 6.62 18.96
CA PHE A 443 4.85 7.45 17.82
C PHE A 443 3.64 7.70 16.91
N VAL A 444 3.66 8.80 16.18
CA VAL A 444 2.65 9.15 15.19
C VAL A 444 2.93 8.46 13.86
N VAL A 445 1.93 7.82 13.27
CA VAL A 445 1.97 7.23 11.92
C VAL A 445 1.29 8.18 10.95
N GLN A 446 2.00 8.62 9.91
CA GLN A 446 1.49 9.55 8.89
C GLN A 446 1.27 8.90 7.52
N ASP A 447 0.60 9.61 6.60
CA ASP A 447 0.65 9.31 5.17
C ASP A 447 2.03 9.66 4.61
N GLY A 448 2.50 8.91 3.62
CA GLY A 448 3.87 8.96 3.13
C GLY A 448 4.24 10.26 2.43
N ALA A 449 3.28 11.04 1.92
CA ALA A 449 3.39 12.45 1.47
C ALA A 449 4.78 12.93 0.96
N GLU A 450 5.31 12.25 -0.07
CA GLU A 450 6.65 12.48 -0.67
C GLU A 450 7.87 12.36 0.29
N TYR A 451 7.69 11.84 1.50
CA TYR A 451 8.70 11.83 2.56
C TYR A 451 9.97 11.07 2.16
N ASN A 452 9.91 9.91 1.51
CA ASN A 452 11.14 9.25 1.04
C ASN A 452 11.88 10.04 -0.05
N GLN A 453 11.24 11.01 -0.71
CA GLN A 453 11.94 12.01 -1.52
C GLN A 453 12.50 13.13 -0.64
N THR A 454 11.71 13.75 0.25
CA THR A 454 12.15 14.88 1.09
C THR A 454 13.17 14.49 2.17
N HIS A 455 12.86 13.55 3.06
CA HIS A 455 13.63 13.09 4.23
C HIS A 455 15.15 13.07 3.99
N HIS A 456 15.92 13.76 4.83
CA HIS A 456 17.38 13.93 4.71
C HIS A 456 17.93 14.45 3.35
N SER A 457 17.12 15.06 2.46
CA SER A 457 17.54 15.47 1.10
C SER A 457 17.65 16.98 0.90
N GLN A 458 18.13 17.40 -0.26
CA GLN A 458 18.11 18.81 -0.69
C GLN A 458 16.73 19.30 -1.16
N SER A 459 15.70 18.45 -1.19
CA SER A 459 14.31 18.83 -1.47
C SER A 459 13.41 18.75 -0.24
N ASP A 460 13.99 18.65 0.96
CA ASP A 460 13.25 18.91 2.20
C ASP A 460 13.13 20.43 2.42
N THR A 461 12.04 20.99 1.90
CA THR A 461 11.80 22.45 1.83
C THR A 461 10.35 22.78 2.15
N PHE A 462 10.10 24.03 2.57
CA PHE A 462 8.77 24.48 3.03
C PHE A 462 7.65 24.25 2.00
N ASP A 463 7.96 24.37 0.71
CA ASP A 463 7.01 24.15 -0.40
C ASP A 463 6.55 22.68 -0.56
N LYS A 464 7.08 21.74 0.24
CA LYS A 464 6.60 20.35 0.33
C LYS A 464 5.55 20.13 1.41
N VAL A 465 5.36 21.10 2.32
CA VAL A 465 4.48 20.94 3.48
C VAL A 465 3.00 21.05 3.09
N TRP A 466 2.20 20.07 3.51
CA TRP A 466 0.76 20.03 3.30
C TRP A 466 0.03 20.63 4.51
N LYS A 467 -0.34 21.91 4.41
CA LYS A 467 -0.96 22.72 5.49
C LYS A 467 -2.07 21.99 6.26
N ASP A 468 -3.03 21.41 5.56
CA ASP A 468 -4.24 20.87 6.18
C ASP A 468 -3.96 19.58 6.97
N ASP A 469 -2.94 18.82 6.56
CA ASP A 469 -2.49 17.61 7.25
C ASP A 469 -1.52 17.92 8.40
N LEU A 470 -0.68 18.96 8.29
CA LEU A 470 0.05 19.50 9.44
C LEU A 470 -0.91 19.99 10.54
N ASN A 471 -1.95 20.73 10.16
CA ASN A 471 -3.00 21.16 11.07
C ASN A 471 -3.74 19.96 11.69
N GLN A 472 -4.07 18.93 10.91
CA GLN A 472 -4.69 17.73 11.46
C GLN A 472 -3.75 16.94 12.38
N GLY A 473 -2.44 16.93 12.14
CA GLY A 473 -1.47 16.41 13.09
C GLY A 473 -1.54 17.14 14.42
N ALA A 474 -1.45 18.47 14.42
CA ALA A 474 -1.58 19.28 15.62
C ALA A 474 -2.90 19.02 16.39
N GLN A 475 -4.02 18.82 15.70
CA GLN A 475 -5.31 18.44 16.31
C GLN A 475 -5.23 17.11 17.07
N VAL A 476 -4.66 16.07 16.46
CA VAL A 476 -4.50 14.75 17.08
C VAL A 476 -3.56 14.82 18.28
N LEU A 477 -2.44 15.53 18.14
CA LEU A 477 -1.44 15.72 19.21
C LEU A 477 -2.02 16.42 20.44
N ALA A 478 -2.73 17.53 20.24
CA ALA A 478 -3.32 18.33 21.30
C ALA A 478 -4.39 17.54 22.08
N ALA A 479 -5.32 16.89 21.37
CA ALA A 479 -6.37 16.10 21.99
C ALA A 479 -5.81 14.85 22.68
N TRP A 480 -4.87 14.11 22.05
CA TRP A 480 -4.22 12.97 22.71
C TRP A 480 -3.54 13.39 24.02
N ALA A 481 -2.79 14.49 24.02
CA ALA A 481 -2.07 14.95 25.20
C ALA A 481 -3.03 15.36 26.33
N TYR A 482 -4.12 16.07 25.99
CA TYR A 482 -5.15 16.43 26.96
C TYR A 482 -5.88 15.19 27.51
N ASN A 483 -6.40 14.33 26.64
CA ASN A 483 -7.21 13.16 27.05
C ASN A 483 -6.40 12.17 27.87
N THR A 484 -5.14 11.92 27.51
CA THR A 484 -4.18 11.13 28.31
C THR A 484 -3.91 11.78 29.67
N ALA A 485 -3.81 13.11 29.73
CA ALA A 485 -3.67 13.83 30.99
C ALA A 485 -4.95 13.83 31.85
N GLN A 486 -6.13 13.57 31.27
CA GLN A 486 -7.41 13.43 31.98
C GLN A 486 -7.73 12.02 32.50
N LEU A 487 -6.98 10.98 32.10
CA LEU A 487 -7.23 9.59 32.52
C LEU A 487 -7.22 9.41 34.06
N PRO A 488 -8.08 8.56 34.63
CA PRO A 488 -8.18 8.39 36.10
C PRO A 488 -6.87 7.85 36.71
N ALA A 489 -6.21 6.91 36.02
CA ALA A 489 -4.90 6.38 36.36
C ALA A 489 -3.87 6.79 35.29
N MET A 490 -2.57 6.60 35.59
CA MET A 490 -1.54 6.57 34.54
C MET A 490 -1.68 5.29 33.71
N LEU A 491 -1.14 5.28 32.49
CA LEU A 491 -1.06 4.06 31.69
C LEU A 491 -0.14 3.03 32.39
N PRO A 492 -0.45 1.72 32.30
CA PRO A 492 0.35 0.69 32.93
C PRO A 492 1.78 0.68 32.38
N ARG A 493 2.76 0.54 33.29
CA ARG A 493 4.18 0.56 32.92
C ARG A 493 4.52 -0.58 31.97
N ARG A 494 5.30 -0.26 30.93
CA ARG A 494 5.75 -1.24 29.95
C ARG A 494 6.63 -2.31 30.65
N PRO A 495 6.39 -3.62 30.41
CA PRO A 495 7.27 -4.66 30.93
C PRO A 495 8.64 -4.57 30.24
N LEU A 496 9.65 -4.11 30.99
CA LEU A 496 11.03 -4.01 30.51
C LEU A 496 11.59 -5.36 30.02
N PRO A 497 12.35 -5.37 28.90
CA PRO A 497 13.04 -6.57 28.45
C PRO A 497 14.08 -7.01 29.49
N TYR A 498 13.95 -8.25 29.97
CA TYR A 498 14.85 -8.83 30.96
C TYR A 498 16.27 -8.95 30.40
N ARG A 499 17.26 -8.33 31.08
CA ARG A 499 18.69 -8.49 30.81
C ARG A 499 19.26 -9.60 31.71
N PRO A 500 19.63 -10.79 31.17
CA PRO A 500 20.25 -11.86 31.96
C PRO A 500 21.70 -11.53 32.33
N SER A 501 22.23 -12.18 33.36
CA SER A 501 23.69 -12.30 33.55
C SER A 501 24.30 -13.30 32.56
N ALA A 502 25.62 -13.27 32.41
CA ALA A 502 26.35 -13.96 31.34
C ALA A 502 26.27 -15.51 31.34
N ASP A 503 25.74 -16.14 32.39
CA ASP A 503 25.73 -17.61 32.55
C ASP A 503 24.47 -18.31 32.00
N ALA A 504 23.45 -17.56 31.56
CA ALA A 504 22.12 -18.08 31.23
C ALA A 504 21.97 -18.63 29.79
N ALA A 505 22.91 -19.45 29.32
CA ALA A 505 22.94 -19.96 27.94
C ALA A 505 22.58 -21.46 27.82
N LYS A 506 21.28 -21.80 27.95
CA LYS A 506 20.65 -23.02 27.40
C LYS A 506 19.13 -23.01 27.56
N ALA A 507 18.41 -23.01 26.44
CA ALA A 507 16.99 -23.36 26.35
C ALA A 507 16.78 -24.14 25.03
N GLU A 508 15.90 -25.14 25.03
CA GLU A 508 15.61 -25.94 23.84
C GLU A 508 14.72 -25.17 22.85
N ALA A 509 14.88 -25.46 21.56
CA ALA A 509 14.04 -24.88 20.52
C ALA A 509 12.57 -25.35 20.66
N PRO A 510 11.57 -24.51 20.34
CA PRO A 510 10.19 -24.96 20.24
C PRO A 510 10.07 -26.04 19.16
N LYS A 511 9.21 -27.04 19.41
CA LYS A 511 8.93 -28.09 18.41
C LYS A 511 8.26 -27.46 17.19
N SER A 512 8.68 -27.88 16.00
CA SER A 512 8.10 -27.42 14.74
C SER A 512 6.64 -27.86 14.59
N ASP A 513 5.84 -27.03 13.92
CA ASP A 513 4.55 -27.40 13.37
C ASP A 513 4.78 -28.04 11.99
N PRO A 514 4.36 -29.31 11.75
CA PRO A 514 4.46 -29.96 10.45
C PRO A 514 3.79 -29.19 9.31
N ILE A 515 2.80 -28.35 9.59
CA ILE A 515 2.18 -27.47 8.60
C ILE A 515 3.16 -26.36 8.19
N SER A 516 3.72 -25.62 9.15
CA SER A 516 4.69 -24.55 8.86
C SER A 516 5.98 -25.07 8.21
N GLU A 517 6.38 -26.31 8.48
CA GLU A 517 7.45 -26.99 7.74
C GLU A 517 7.08 -27.27 6.28
N MET A 518 5.83 -27.63 5.99
CA MET A 518 5.38 -27.86 4.62
C MET A 518 5.22 -26.53 3.87
N ASP A 519 4.70 -25.49 4.50
CA ASP A 519 4.58 -24.15 3.92
C ASP A 519 5.95 -23.62 3.43
N THR A 520 6.99 -23.86 4.22
CA THR A 520 8.37 -23.51 3.85
C THR A 520 8.80 -24.27 2.59
N LYS A 521 8.55 -25.58 2.53
CA LYS A 521 8.87 -26.44 1.36
C LYS A 521 8.05 -26.05 0.13
N ILE A 522 6.79 -25.63 0.29
CA ILE A 522 5.92 -25.11 -0.78
C ILE A 522 6.49 -23.82 -1.35
N VAL A 523 6.82 -22.85 -0.47
CA VAL A 523 7.44 -21.58 -0.84
C VAL A 523 8.75 -21.79 -1.61
N GLU A 524 9.63 -22.64 -1.10
CA GLU A 524 10.89 -23.02 -1.75
C GLU A 524 10.67 -23.73 -3.09
N GLN A 525 9.68 -24.64 -3.18
CA GLN A 525 9.44 -25.41 -4.39
C GLN A 525 8.88 -24.54 -5.53
N VAL A 526 7.94 -23.63 -5.26
CA VAL A 526 7.45 -22.67 -6.26
C VAL A 526 8.60 -21.75 -6.72
N LYS A 527 9.41 -21.25 -5.77
CA LYS A 527 10.58 -20.41 -6.10
C LYS A 527 11.60 -21.14 -6.98
N ALA A 528 11.83 -22.42 -6.72
CA ALA A 528 12.68 -23.29 -7.55
C ALA A 528 12.08 -23.62 -8.93
N ASN A 529 10.76 -23.48 -9.11
CA ASN A 529 10.06 -23.69 -10.39
C ASN A 529 9.87 -22.38 -11.19
N GLN A 530 10.31 -21.22 -10.69
CA GLN A 530 10.09 -19.89 -11.31
C GLN A 530 10.42 -19.83 -12.82
N GLY A 531 11.50 -20.47 -13.26
CA GLY A 531 11.87 -20.51 -14.68
C GLY A 531 10.87 -21.27 -15.57
N GLU A 532 10.14 -22.23 -15.00
CA GLU A 532 9.12 -23.00 -15.72
C GLU A 532 7.74 -22.33 -15.63
N LEU A 533 7.39 -21.72 -14.50
CA LEU A 533 6.27 -20.76 -14.39
C LEU A 533 6.38 -19.66 -15.46
N LYS A 534 7.58 -19.10 -15.63
CA LYS A 534 7.89 -18.15 -16.69
C LYS A 534 7.69 -18.72 -18.10
N SER A 535 8.30 -19.87 -18.40
CA SER A 535 8.17 -20.56 -19.69
C SER A 535 6.70 -20.88 -20.06
N ASN A 536 5.88 -21.26 -19.07
CA ASN A 536 4.46 -21.52 -19.28
C ASN A 536 3.67 -20.24 -19.61
N LEU A 537 3.96 -19.12 -18.95
CA LEU A 537 3.31 -17.83 -19.28
C LEU A 537 3.82 -17.25 -20.61
N GLU A 538 5.12 -17.39 -20.93
CA GLU A 538 5.68 -17.10 -22.26
C GLU A 538 4.95 -17.91 -23.35
N TYR A 539 4.71 -19.21 -23.14
CA TYR A 539 3.95 -20.04 -24.08
C TYR A 539 2.49 -19.56 -24.22
N LEU A 540 1.80 -19.27 -23.11
CA LEU A 540 0.40 -18.85 -23.11
C LEU A 540 0.23 -17.47 -23.77
N ALA A 541 1.11 -16.51 -23.48
CA ALA A 541 1.00 -15.13 -23.98
C ALA A 541 1.57 -14.96 -25.40
N ASP A 542 2.70 -15.58 -25.75
CA ASP A 542 3.38 -15.29 -27.01
C ASP A 542 3.10 -16.34 -28.11
N LEU A 543 2.72 -17.58 -27.74
CA LEU A 543 2.50 -18.68 -28.69
C LEU A 543 1.04 -19.14 -28.82
N ILE A 544 0.20 -18.96 -27.79
CA ILE A 544 -1.25 -19.05 -27.90
C ILE A 544 -1.86 -17.66 -28.13
N GLY A 545 -1.48 -16.70 -27.28
CA GLY A 545 -1.90 -15.30 -27.40
C GLY A 545 -3.32 -15.04 -26.88
N PRO A 546 -4.01 -14.03 -27.45
CA PRO A 546 -5.36 -13.67 -27.02
C PRO A 546 -6.35 -14.81 -27.27
N ARG A 547 -7.16 -15.11 -26.26
CA ARG A 547 -7.90 -16.36 -26.14
C ARG A 547 -9.33 -16.12 -25.66
N LEU A 548 -10.04 -15.30 -26.46
CA LEU A 548 -11.45 -14.95 -26.24
C LEU A 548 -12.36 -16.18 -26.21
N THR A 549 -13.43 -16.13 -25.42
CA THR A 549 -14.39 -17.22 -25.23
C THR A 549 -14.97 -17.76 -26.54
N GLY A 550 -14.71 -19.05 -26.80
CA GLY A 550 -15.09 -19.74 -28.04
C GLY A 550 -14.13 -19.55 -29.23
N SER A 551 -12.98 -18.89 -29.04
CA SER A 551 -11.90 -18.86 -30.03
C SER A 551 -11.15 -20.20 -30.09
N PRO A 552 -10.52 -20.54 -31.24
CA PRO A 552 -9.59 -21.67 -31.33
C PRO A 552 -8.40 -21.55 -30.36
N GLN A 553 -7.98 -20.33 -30.03
CA GLN A 553 -6.91 -20.05 -29.07
C GLN A 553 -7.30 -20.47 -27.66
N LEU A 554 -8.55 -20.27 -27.25
CA LEU A 554 -9.02 -20.75 -25.94
C LEU A 554 -9.17 -22.27 -25.90
N ASP A 555 -9.67 -22.88 -26.96
CA ASP A 555 -9.73 -24.36 -27.07
C ASP A 555 -8.32 -24.97 -26.99
N GLN A 556 -7.35 -24.38 -27.69
CA GLN A 556 -5.93 -24.72 -27.58
C GLN A 556 -5.39 -24.49 -26.17
N ALA A 557 -5.75 -23.39 -25.50
CA ALA A 557 -5.33 -23.11 -24.13
C ALA A 557 -5.86 -24.16 -23.14
N SER A 558 -7.17 -24.45 -23.15
CA SER A 558 -7.78 -25.45 -22.26
C SER A 558 -7.15 -26.84 -22.45
N HIS A 559 -6.96 -27.28 -23.70
CA HIS A 559 -6.29 -28.54 -23.99
C HIS A 559 -4.81 -28.53 -23.55
N TRP A 560 -4.08 -27.44 -23.79
CA TRP A 560 -2.69 -27.30 -23.36
C TRP A 560 -2.54 -27.30 -21.84
N THR A 561 -3.39 -26.59 -21.10
CA THR A 561 -3.39 -26.60 -19.62
C THR A 561 -3.76 -27.97 -19.08
N MET A 562 -4.73 -28.66 -19.69
CA MET A 562 -5.08 -30.04 -19.33
C MET A 562 -3.88 -30.98 -19.47
N GLU A 563 -3.13 -30.92 -20.58
CA GLU A 563 -1.95 -31.78 -20.75
C GLU A 563 -0.80 -31.39 -19.79
N ARG A 564 -0.55 -30.10 -19.52
CA ARG A 564 0.42 -29.68 -18.48
C ARG A 564 0.06 -30.22 -17.10
N LEU A 565 -1.22 -30.26 -16.74
CA LEU A 565 -1.70 -30.83 -15.46
C LEU A 565 -1.57 -32.36 -15.42
N LYS A 566 -1.77 -33.07 -16.55
CA LYS A 566 -1.50 -34.52 -16.66
C LYS A 566 -0.01 -34.83 -16.53
N GLU A 567 0.86 -34.07 -17.19
CA GLU A 567 2.32 -34.22 -17.12
C GLU A 567 2.87 -33.92 -15.72
N ALA A 568 2.25 -33.00 -14.99
CA ALA A 568 2.52 -32.77 -13.57
C ALA A 568 2.13 -33.96 -12.67
N GLY A 569 1.33 -34.91 -13.18
CA GLY A 569 0.88 -36.11 -12.47
C GLY A 569 -0.32 -35.90 -11.56
N LEU A 570 -1.14 -34.86 -11.79
CA LEU A 570 -2.39 -34.62 -11.05
C LEU A 570 -3.40 -35.76 -11.30
N ALA A 571 -4.33 -35.95 -10.36
CA ALA A 571 -5.48 -36.84 -10.53
C ALA A 571 -6.65 -36.10 -11.20
N ASN A 572 -7.63 -36.87 -11.69
CA ASN A 572 -8.92 -36.38 -12.21
C ASN A 572 -8.80 -35.21 -13.23
N VAL A 573 -7.76 -35.23 -14.07
CA VAL A 573 -7.45 -34.12 -14.98
C VAL A 573 -8.34 -34.20 -16.23
N HIS A 574 -9.28 -33.26 -16.36
CA HIS A 574 -10.27 -33.26 -17.42
C HIS A 574 -10.74 -31.84 -17.81
N LEU A 575 -11.56 -31.81 -18.86
CA LEU A 575 -12.28 -30.62 -19.32
C LEU A 575 -13.77 -30.78 -19.02
N GLU A 576 -14.39 -29.77 -18.42
CA GLU A 576 -15.83 -29.71 -18.15
C GLU A 576 -16.53 -28.82 -19.21
N PRO A 577 -17.36 -29.39 -20.09
CA PRO A 577 -18.00 -28.66 -21.18
C PRO A 577 -19.18 -27.79 -20.74
N TRP A 578 -19.22 -26.57 -21.25
CA TRP A 578 -20.40 -25.71 -21.32
C TRP A 578 -20.52 -25.10 -22.74
N THR A 579 -21.62 -24.42 -23.06
CA THR A 579 -21.93 -24.04 -24.46
C THR A 579 -22.31 -22.58 -24.60
N ILE A 580 -21.72 -21.91 -25.58
CA ILE A 580 -22.10 -20.56 -26.05
C ILE A 580 -22.87 -20.63 -27.37
N ALA A 581 -23.73 -19.65 -27.64
CA ALA A 581 -24.61 -19.67 -28.82
C ALA A 581 -23.88 -19.42 -30.15
N ASN A 582 -22.81 -18.63 -30.12
CA ASN A 582 -21.85 -18.40 -31.20
C ASN A 582 -20.48 -18.13 -30.60
N SER A 583 -19.40 -18.38 -31.34
CA SER A 583 -18.14 -17.65 -31.14
C SER A 583 -18.06 -16.45 -32.10
N TRP A 584 -17.17 -15.51 -31.78
CA TRP A 584 -16.96 -14.26 -32.51
C TRP A 584 -15.48 -14.09 -32.86
N THR A 585 -15.20 -13.34 -33.93
CA THR A 585 -13.83 -12.99 -34.31
C THR A 585 -13.77 -11.54 -34.77
N ARG A 586 -12.83 -10.80 -34.19
CA ARG A 586 -12.53 -9.41 -34.51
C ARG A 586 -11.94 -9.28 -35.91
N GLY A 587 -12.57 -8.45 -36.75
CA GLY A 587 -11.97 -7.95 -37.99
C GLY A 587 -11.36 -6.56 -37.80
N PRO A 588 -10.74 -5.99 -38.83
CA PRO A 588 -10.22 -4.63 -38.77
C PRO A 588 -11.32 -3.59 -38.55
N ALA A 589 -11.00 -2.52 -37.82
CA ALA A 589 -11.75 -1.27 -37.85
C ALA A 589 -10.89 -0.17 -38.46
N SER A 590 -11.50 0.70 -39.26
CA SER A 590 -10.81 1.80 -39.92
C SER A 590 -11.77 2.95 -40.21
N GLY A 591 -11.25 4.18 -40.24
CA GLY A 591 -12.08 5.35 -40.50
C GLY A 591 -11.38 6.68 -40.28
N ARG A 592 -12.09 7.75 -40.63
CA ARG A 592 -11.63 9.13 -40.51
C ARG A 592 -12.81 10.09 -40.41
N VAL A 593 -12.58 11.23 -39.76
CA VAL A 593 -13.35 12.44 -40.01
C VAL A 593 -13.10 12.88 -41.45
N THR A 594 -14.14 13.34 -42.15
CA THR A 594 -14.08 13.87 -43.52
C THR A 594 -14.42 15.36 -43.57
N VAL A 595 -15.29 15.83 -42.68
CA VAL A 595 -15.71 17.23 -42.50
C VAL A 595 -15.63 17.57 -41.00
N PRO A 596 -15.05 18.71 -40.58
CA PRO A 596 -14.58 19.84 -41.39
C PRO A 596 -13.17 19.67 -42.00
N ALA A 597 -12.40 18.69 -41.54
CA ALA A 597 -11.06 18.38 -42.05
C ALA A 597 -10.80 16.88 -41.98
N GLN A 598 -9.87 16.36 -42.80
CA GLN A 598 -9.52 14.95 -42.73
C GLN A 598 -8.63 14.64 -41.53
N HIS A 599 -9.14 13.81 -40.62
CA HIS A 599 -8.41 13.31 -39.45
C HIS A 599 -8.64 11.80 -39.32
N ARG A 600 -7.58 11.00 -39.36
CA ARG A 600 -7.66 9.53 -39.23
C ARG A 600 -7.94 9.16 -37.78
N LEU A 601 -8.97 8.35 -37.56
CA LEU A 601 -9.32 7.84 -36.23
C LEU A 601 -8.52 6.56 -35.95
N THR A 602 -8.07 6.42 -34.71
CA THR A 602 -7.56 5.15 -34.17
C THR A 602 -8.75 4.36 -33.65
N LEU A 603 -8.99 3.17 -34.19
CA LEU A 603 -10.22 2.41 -34.00
C LEU A 603 -9.96 0.92 -33.78
N VAL A 604 -10.82 0.29 -32.99
CA VAL A 604 -10.96 -1.16 -32.96
C VAL A 604 -12.43 -1.56 -32.81
N THR A 605 -12.87 -2.64 -33.48
CA THR A 605 -14.23 -3.16 -33.37
C THR A 605 -14.59 -3.47 -31.91
N ALA A 606 -15.83 -3.20 -31.47
CA ALA A 606 -16.26 -3.59 -30.13
C ALA A 606 -16.57 -5.10 -30.05
N GLY A 607 -16.32 -5.71 -28.89
CA GLY A 607 -16.56 -7.14 -28.68
C GLY A 607 -18.02 -7.52 -28.90
N TRP A 608 -18.24 -8.58 -29.68
CA TRP A 608 -19.57 -9.05 -30.12
C TRP A 608 -20.35 -8.03 -30.99
N SER A 609 -19.66 -7.01 -31.53
CA SER A 609 -20.24 -6.13 -32.55
C SER A 609 -20.56 -6.89 -33.85
N ALA A 610 -21.59 -6.43 -34.55
CA ALA A 610 -21.78 -6.70 -35.96
C ALA A 610 -20.78 -5.91 -36.84
N SER A 611 -20.64 -6.34 -38.10
CA SER A 611 -19.89 -5.60 -39.13
C SER A 611 -20.73 -4.53 -39.81
N THR A 612 -20.12 -3.46 -40.28
CA THR A 612 -20.72 -2.57 -41.28
C THR A 612 -20.82 -3.29 -42.63
N LYS A 613 -21.69 -2.80 -43.53
CA LYS A 613 -21.85 -3.37 -44.89
C LYS A 613 -20.80 -2.76 -45.84
N GLY A 614 -19.53 -2.93 -45.49
CA GLY A 614 -18.42 -2.13 -46.02
C GLY A 614 -18.35 -0.73 -45.37
N MET A 615 -17.68 0.20 -46.03
CA MET A 615 -17.55 1.59 -45.57
C MET A 615 -18.91 2.28 -45.48
N VAL A 616 -19.29 2.77 -44.29
CA VAL A 616 -20.40 3.69 -44.09
C VAL A 616 -19.88 5.12 -43.98
N HIS A 617 -20.58 6.08 -44.56
CA HIS A 617 -20.32 7.52 -44.42
C HIS A 617 -21.61 8.22 -43.95
N GLY A 618 -21.47 9.21 -43.06
CA GLY A 618 -22.61 9.94 -42.53
C GLY A 618 -22.23 11.00 -41.49
N PRO A 619 -23.23 11.77 -41.03
CA PRO A 619 -23.03 12.80 -40.01
C PRO A 619 -22.70 12.16 -38.65
N VAL A 620 -21.76 12.77 -37.92
CA VAL A 620 -21.43 12.37 -36.55
C VAL A 620 -22.37 13.07 -35.58
N MET A 621 -23.02 12.30 -34.69
CA MET A 621 -24.01 12.83 -33.74
C MET A 621 -23.72 12.36 -32.31
N GLY A 622 -23.58 13.31 -31.39
CA GLY A 622 -23.36 13.03 -29.98
C GLY A 622 -24.65 12.75 -29.19
N ILE A 623 -24.64 11.70 -28.36
CA ILE A 623 -25.79 11.31 -27.52
C ILE A 623 -25.35 11.19 -26.06
N THR A 624 -25.93 12.02 -25.18
CA THR A 624 -25.62 12.07 -23.74
C THR A 624 -26.74 11.55 -22.85
N ALA A 625 -27.75 10.86 -23.40
CA ALA A 625 -28.88 10.34 -22.64
C ALA A 625 -28.43 9.31 -21.59
N GLU A 626 -28.63 9.63 -20.31
CA GLU A 626 -28.40 8.74 -19.17
C GLU A 626 -29.67 7.98 -18.76
N LYS A 627 -30.86 8.40 -19.23
CA LYS A 627 -32.15 7.71 -19.01
C LYS A 627 -32.87 7.34 -20.32
N ALA A 628 -33.78 6.36 -20.25
CA ALA A 628 -34.46 5.82 -21.44
C ALA A 628 -35.42 6.83 -22.09
N GLU A 629 -36.03 7.70 -21.29
CA GLU A 629 -36.94 8.76 -21.74
C GLU A 629 -36.19 9.82 -22.55
N GLU A 630 -34.94 10.12 -22.15
CA GLU A 630 -34.06 11.09 -22.78
C GLU A 630 -33.65 10.65 -24.20
N LEU A 631 -33.75 9.37 -24.55
CA LEU A 631 -33.52 8.90 -25.93
C LEU A 631 -34.59 9.43 -26.90
N GLN A 632 -35.83 9.68 -26.45
CA GLN A 632 -36.90 10.10 -27.36
C GLN A 632 -36.64 11.47 -28.01
N GLN A 633 -35.77 12.33 -27.45
CA GLN A 633 -35.39 13.60 -28.07
C GLN A 633 -34.59 13.43 -29.37
N TYR A 634 -33.98 12.26 -29.58
CA TYR A 634 -33.20 11.91 -30.77
C TYR A 634 -34.03 11.19 -31.84
N LYS A 635 -35.30 10.90 -31.57
CA LYS A 635 -36.16 10.09 -32.45
C LYS A 635 -36.42 10.74 -33.80
N GLY A 636 -36.32 9.95 -34.86
CA GLY A 636 -36.39 10.37 -36.26
C GLY A 636 -35.16 11.11 -36.76
N LYS A 637 -34.03 11.10 -36.04
CA LYS A 637 -32.85 11.93 -36.36
C LYS A 637 -31.57 11.14 -36.64
N LEU A 638 -31.46 9.89 -36.18
CA LEU A 638 -30.16 9.17 -36.19
C LEU A 638 -29.96 8.27 -37.42
N LYS A 639 -30.90 8.26 -38.36
CA LYS A 639 -30.88 7.37 -39.53
C LYS A 639 -29.66 7.65 -40.42
N GLY A 640 -28.76 6.66 -40.51
CA GLY A 640 -27.50 6.78 -41.25
C GLY A 640 -26.40 7.56 -40.53
N ALA A 641 -26.63 8.02 -39.29
CA ALA A 641 -25.64 8.75 -38.52
C ALA A 641 -24.58 7.81 -37.91
N ILE A 642 -23.42 8.39 -37.59
CA ILE A 642 -22.37 7.79 -36.77
C ILE A 642 -22.52 8.37 -35.36
N VAL A 643 -22.89 7.53 -34.39
CA VAL A 643 -23.27 7.99 -33.04
C VAL A 643 -22.08 7.97 -32.09
N LEU A 644 -21.78 9.08 -31.41
CA LEU A 644 -20.92 9.09 -30.23
C LEU A 644 -21.79 8.77 -29.01
N ALA A 645 -21.68 7.56 -28.47
CA ALA A 645 -22.55 7.09 -27.38
C ALA A 645 -21.93 7.39 -26.01
N GLY A 646 -22.44 8.43 -25.35
CA GLY A 646 -21.86 9.02 -24.14
C GLY A 646 -20.82 10.08 -24.46
N ARG A 647 -20.42 10.83 -23.43
CA ARG A 647 -19.39 11.89 -23.49
C ARG A 647 -18.36 11.62 -22.42
N ILE A 648 -17.08 11.89 -22.69
CA ILE A 648 -16.01 11.74 -21.69
C ILE A 648 -16.34 12.61 -20.49
N ARG A 649 -16.41 11.99 -19.30
CA ARG A 649 -16.39 12.71 -18.04
C ARG A 649 -15.00 13.31 -17.88
N GLU A 650 -14.92 14.59 -17.51
CA GLU A 650 -13.64 15.19 -17.15
C GLU A 650 -13.07 14.38 -15.98
N THR A 651 -11.90 13.79 -16.18
CA THR A 651 -11.21 13.08 -15.11
C THR A 651 -10.61 14.13 -14.20
N VAL A 652 -11.30 14.40 -13.09
CA VAL A 652 -10.63 14.70 -11.83
C VAL A 652 -9.47 13.70 -11.71
N SER A 653 -8.27 14.18 -11.37
CA SER A 653 -7.11 13.31 -11.17
C SER A 653 -7.48 12.16 -10.22
N PRO A 654 -7.00 10.91 -10.43
CA PRO A 654 -7.35 9.79 -9.56
C PRO A 654 -7.14 10.17 -8.10
N GLY A 655 -8.24 10.39 -7.38
CA GLY A 655 -8.18 10.95 -6.03
C GLY A 655 -7.37 10.03 -5.14
N ASN A 656 -6.44 10.59 -4.36
CA ASN A 656 -5.80 9.85 -3.27
C ASN A 656 -6.96 9.21 -2.47
N PRO A 657 -7.00 7.86 -2.30
CA PRO A 657 -8.16 7.22 -1.66
C PRO A 657 -8.47 7.78 -0.27
N LEU A 658 -7.47 8.34 0.43
CA LEU A 658 -7.59 9.02 1.72
C LEU A 658 -8.35 10.36 1.64
N SER A 659 -8.33 11.03 0.48
CA SER A 659 -9.01 12.33 0.24
C SER A 659 -10.53 12.22 0.05
N THR A 660 -11.07 11.01 -0.12
CA THR A 660 -12.51 10.81 -0.32
C THR A 660 -13.28 10.82 1.02
N PRO A 661 -14.51 11.36 1.10
CA PRO A 661 -15.27 11.40 2.35
C PRO A 661 -15.57 10.03 2.95
N TRP A 662 -15.15 9.83 4.20
CA TRP A 662 -15.48 8.67 5.03
C TRP A 662 -16.84 8.92 5.70
N ALA A 663 -17.86 8.16 5.32
CA ALA A 663 -19.13 8.08 6.02
C ALA A 663 -19.15 6.86 6.97
N GLU A 664 -20.11 6.79 7.89
CA GLU A 664 -20.12 5.89 9.07
C GLU A 664 -20.16 4.36 8.80
N ASN A 665 -19.95 3.89 7.58
CA ASN A 665 -20.03 2.47 7.20
C ASN A 665 -18.79 1.94 6.46
N THR A 666 -17.65 2.65 6.47
CA THR A 666 -16.41 2.21 5.78
C THR A 666 -15.21 2.04 6.70
N ILE A 667 -14.91 0.79 7.05
CA ILE A 667 -13.55 0.23 6.91
C ILE A 667 -13.21 0.29 5.39
N PRO A 668 -11.95 0.34 4.92
CA PRO A 668 -11.60 0.26 3.49
C PRO A 668 -12.00 -1.10 2.84
N VAL A 669 -13.31 -1.23 2.60
CA VAL A 669 -14.07 -2.46 2.31
C VAL A 669 -15.13 -2.23 1.22
N ALA A 670 -15.49 -0.98 0.96
CA ALA A 670 -16.37 -0.55 -0.13
C ALA A 670 -15.86 0.77 -0.74
N ARG A 671 -16.05 0.94 -2.06
CA ARG A 671 -15.91 2.25 -2.71
C ARG A 671 -16.87 3.27 -2.07
N PRO A 672 -16.49 4.55 -1.99
CA PRO A 672 -17.39 5.58 -1.51
C PRO A 672 -18.63 5.65 -2.40
N LYS A 673 -19.80 5.50 -1.79
CA LYS A 673 -21.01 6.15 -2.31
C LYS A 673 -20.85 7.61 -1.93
N SER A 674 -20.55 8.48 -2.88
CA SER A 674 -20.73 9.91 -2.63
C SER A 674 -22.22 10.19 -2.43
N ASP A 675 -22.58 11.15 -1.59
CA ASP A 675 -23.99 11.42 -1.27
C ASP A 675 -24.84 11.86 -2.48
N GLU A 676 -24.17 12.23 -3.58
CA GLU A 676 -24.80 12.53 -4.88
C GLU A 676 -24.86 11.32 -5.85
N GLN A 677 -24.10 10.24 -5.62
CA GLN A 677 -24.18 9.02 -6.44
C GLN A 677 -24.75 7.84 -5.64
N LYS A 678 -25.99 7.51 -6.00
CA LYS A 678 -26.61 6.21 -5.72
C LYS A 678 -25.61 5.08 -6.02
N PRO A 679 -25.62 3.97 -5.25
CA PRO A 679 -24.78 2.81 -5.57
C PRO A 679 -24.91 2.45 -7.05
N PHE A 680 -23.79 2.22 -7.73
CA PHE A 680 -23.79 1.97 -9.18
C PHE A 680 -24.66 0.76 -9.50
N ASP A 681 -25.86 1.05 -9.98
CA ASP A 681 -26.89 0.07 -10.24
C ASP A 681 -26.55 -0.66 -11.55
N PHE A 682 -25.86 -1.78 -11.40
CA PHE A 682 -25.44 -2.64 -12.51
C PHE A 682 -26.63 -3.13 -13.36
N GLU A 683 -27.81 -3.27 -12.76
CA GLU A 683 -29.03 -3.67 -13.47
C GLU A 683 -29.61 -2.49 -14.25
N ALA A 684 -29.75 -1.31 -13.65
CA ALA A 684 -30.16 -0.11 -14.37
C ALA A 684 -29.17 0.25 -15.49
N TYR A 685 -27.86 0.13 -15.26
CA TYR A 685 -26.83 0.33 -16.29
C TYR A 685 -26.96 -0.66 -17.44
N ARG A 686 -27.09 -1.97 -17.16
CA ARG A 686 -27.31 -3.02 -18.16
C ARG A 686 -28.59 -2.75 -18.97
N ASN A 687 -29.68 -2.46 -18.27
CA ASN A 687 -30.98 -2.19 -18.89
C ASN A 687 -30.92 -0.93 -19.77
N MET A 688 -30.23 0.12 -19.34
CA MET A 688 -30.01 1.34 -20.14
C MET A 688 -29.14 1.06 -21.37
N ARG A 689 -28.07 0.26 -21.28
CA ARG A 689 -27.28 -0.16 -22.45
C ARG A 689 -28.08 -0.99 -23.46
N GLN A 690 -28.92 -1.91 -22.98
CA GLN A 690 -29.85 -2.67 -23.83
C GLN A 690 -30.87 -1.74 -24.52
N MET A 691 -31.44 -0.76 -23.80
CA MET A 691 -32.37 0.23 -24.36
C MET A 691 -31.69 1.18 -25.37
N GLN A 692 -30.48 1.67 -25.10
CA GLN A 692 -29.67 2.45 -26.05
C GLN A 692 -29.43 1.66 -27.34
N THR A 693 -28.93 0.42 -27.22
CA THR A 693 -28.61 -0.46 -28.37
C THR A 693 -29.84 -0.74 -29.22
N LYS A 694 -30.98 -1.04 -28.59
CA LYS A 694 -32.25 -1.24 -29.28
C LYS A 694 -32.72 0.03 -30.00
N PHE A 695 -32.66 1.19 -29.34
CA PHE A 695 -33.07 2.46 -29.92
C PHE A 695 -32.22 2.86 -31.13
N PHE A 696 -30.90 2.66 -31.07
CA PHE A 696 -30.00 2.91 -32.20
C PHE A 696 -30.29 1.99 -33.40
N ALA A 697 -30.68 0.74 -33.15
CA ALA A 697 -31.10 -0.18 -34.21
C ALA A 697 -32.46 0.21 -34.82
N GLU A 698 -33.44 0.63 -34.01
CA GLU A 698 -34.76 1.09 -34.47
C GLU A 698 -34.68 2.40 -35.28
N GLU A 699 -33.79 3.31 -34.94
CA GLU A 699 -33.52 4.55 -35.70
C GLU A 699 -32.71 4.31 -37.00
N GLY A 700 -32.03 3.18 -37.13
CA GLY A 700 -31.16 2.88 -38.27
C GLY A 700 -29.83 3.63 -38.25
N VAL A 701 -29.18 3.70 -37.09
CA VAL A 701 -27.80 4.19 -36.92
C VAL A 701 -26.83 3.38 -37.81
N ALA A 702 -25.89 4.05 -38.47
CA ALA A 702 -24.93 3.39 -39.37
C ALA A 702 -23.80 2.69 -38.59
N ALA A 703 -23.27 3.36 -37.56
CA ALA A 703 -22.30 2.81 -36.61
C ALA A 703 -22.31 3.61 -35.29
N VAL A 704 -21.82 3.00 -34.21
CA VAL A 704 -21.60 3.64 -32.90
C VAL A 704 -20.10 3.70 -32.61
N LEU A 705 -19.62 4.85 -32.14
CA LEU A 705 -18.31 5.02 -31.53
C LEU A 705 -18.43 5.14 -30.02
N LEU A 706 -17.51 4.46 -29.32
CA LEU A 706 -17.29 4.54 -27.88
C LEU A 706 -15.88 5.08 -27.63
N GLY A 707 -15.76 6.06 -26.74
CA GLY A 707 -14.44 6.54 -26.30
C GLY A 707 -13.83 5.59 -25.27
N SER A 708 -12.52 5.37 -25.35
CA SER A 708 -11.81 4.63 -24.31
C SER A 708 -11.79 5.36 -22.96
N ASP A 709 -11.72 4.59 -21.88
CA ASP A 709 -11.47 5.08 -20.52
C ASP A 709 -9.97 5.25 -20.22
N LYS A 710 -9.09 4.58 -20.98
CA LYS A 710 -7.64 4.72 -20.89
C LYS A 710 -7.20 6.10 -21.38
N SER A 711 -5.95 6.45 -21.07
CA SER A 711 -5.31 7.70 -21.54
C SER A 711 -4.00 7.36 -22.25
N TYR A 712 -3.38 8.36 -22.89
CA TYR A 712 -2.13 8.22 -23.64
C TYR A 712 -2.29 7.45 -24.96
N GLY A 713 -3.44 7.59 -25.62
CA GLY A 713 -3.71 6.95 -26.92
C GLY A 713 -3.98 5.44 -26.86
N LEU A 714 -4.12 4.86 -25.67
CA LEU A 714 -4.54 3.47 -25.49
C LEU A 714 -6.03 3.30 -25.81
N LEU A 715 -6.39 2.10 -26.27
CA LEU A 715 -7.75 1.60 -26.36
C LEU A 715 -8.10 0.74 -25.13
N ASN A 716 -9.38 0.40 -25.02
CA ASN A 716 -9.86 -0.63 -24.12
C ASN A 716 -10.91 -1.47 -24.84
N MET A 717 -11.26 -2.58 -24.22
CA MET A 717 -12.34 -3.44 -24.63
C MET A 717 -13.39 -3.57 -23.52
N SER A 718 -14.66 -3.59 -23.91
CA SER A 718 -15.74 -4.14 -23.08
C SER A 718 -16.90 -4.58 -23.96
N VAL A 719 -17.80 -5.40 -23.42
CA VAL A 719 -19.01 -5.82 -24.12
C VAL A 719 -20.07 -4.71 -24.19
N SER A 720 -20.71 -4.55 -25.35
CA SER A 720 -21.98 -3.83 -25.44
C SER A 720 -23.15 -4.61 -24.82
N GLY A 721 -23.02 -5.94 -24.67
CA GLY A 721 -23.94 -6.82 -23.96
C GLY A 721 -23.33 -8.20 -23.70
N ARG A 722 -23.70 -8.86 -22.59
CA ARG A 722 -23.19 -10.17 -22.17
C ARG A 722 -23.85 -11.37 -22.89
N GLU A 723 -24.18 -11.20 -24.17
CA GLU A 723 -24.94 -12.17 -24.97
C GLU A 723 -24.12 -12.63 -26.18
N TYR A 724 -23.98 -13.96 -26.36
CA TYR A 724 -23.18 -14.58 -27.43
C TYR A 724 -23.87 -14.56 -28.81
N VAL A 725 -24.32 -13.38 -29.22
CA VAL A 725 -25.12 -13.11 -30.43
C VAL A 725 -24.61 -11.84 -31.13
N SER A 726 -25.03 -11.62 -32.38
CA SER A 726 -24.70 -10.39 -33.11
C SER A 726 -25.30 -9.16 -32.44
N GLY A 727 -24.45 -8.21 -32.04
CA GLY A 727 -24.90 -6.87 -31.65
C GLY A 727 -25.77 -6.23 -32.75
N ALA A 728 -26.78 -5.47 -32.35
CA ALA A 728 -27.81 -4.96 -33.27
C ALA A 728 -27.33 -3.79 -34.15
N VAL A 729 -26.21 -3.15 -33.79
CA VAL A 729 -25.61 -2.01 -34.51
C VAL A 729 -24.09 -2.18 -34.53
N PRO A 730 -23.41 -1.94 -35.67
CA PRO A 730 -21.94 -1.96 -35.72
C PRO A 730 -21.35 -0.92 -34.76
N THR A 731 -20.41 -1.34 -33.92
CA THR A 731 -19.86 -0.55 -32.82
C THR A 731 -18.35 -0.70 -32.80
N ALA A 732 -17.63 0.41 -32.57
CA ALA A 732 -16.18 0.43 -32.41
C ALA A 732 -15.75 1.31 -31.24
N TYR A 733 -14.66 0.93 -30.60
CA TYR A 733 -13.91 1.80 -29.68
C TYR A 733 -12.95 2.70 -30.47
N THR A 734 -12.73 3.90 -29.95
CA THR A 734 -11.72 4.85 -30.41
C THR A 734 -10.94 5.41 -29.21
N THR A 735 -9.76 5.96 -29.44
CA THR A 735 -8.92 6.50 -28.35
C THR A 735 -9.65 7.61 -27.61
N ARG A 736 -9.31 7.82 -26.33
CA ARG A 736 -9.91 8.88 -25.52
C ARG A 736 -9.68 10.25 -26.16
N GLU A 737 -8.52 10.44 -26.78
CA GLU A 737 -8.08 11.62 -27.49
C GLU A 737 -8.89 11.86 -28.79
N ASP A 738 -9.11 10.82 -29.60
CA ASP A 738 -9.97 10.87 -30.80
C ASP A 738 -11.45 11.12 -30.43
N PHE A 739 -11.97 10.47 -29.39
CA PHE A 739 -13.35 10.67 -28.95
C PHE A 739 -13.59 12.08 -28.40
N ALA A 740 -12.61 12.63 -27.66
CA ALA A 740 -12.64 14.02 -27.21
C ALA A 740 -12.54 15.00 -28.38
N LEU A 741 -11.77 14.68 -29.44
CA LEU A 741 -11.72 15.47 -30.67
C LEU A 741 -13.08 15.45 -31.39
N LEU A 742 -13.68 14.27 -31.59
CA LEU A 742 -14.98 14.12 -32.22
C LEU A 742 -16.06 14.94 -31.50
N TRP A 743 -16.09 14.91 -30.16
CA TRP A 743 -17.00 15.74 -29.38
C TRP A 743 -16.75 17.25 -29.55
N ARG A 744 -15.49 17.71 -29.51
CA ARG A 744 -15.15 19.13 -29.77
C ARG A 744 -15.56 19.58 -31.18
N LEU A 745 -15.45 18.71 -32.17
CA LEU A 745 -15.86 19.01 -33.55
C LEU A 745 -17.39 19.08 -33.67
N VAL A 746 -18.13 18.18 -33.01
CA VAL A 746 -19.61 18.17 -32.99
C VAL A 746 -20.17 19.38 -32.24
N ASP A 747 -19.52 19.82 -31.16
CA ASP A 747 -19.87 21.06 -30.46
C ASP A 747 -19.60 22.32 -31.32
N ALA A 748 -18.61 22.25 -32.22
CA ALA A 748 -18.20 23.36 -33.09
C ALA A 748 -19.01 23.48 -34.39
N GLY A 749 -19.68 22.42 -34.84
CA GLY A 749 -20.51 22.45 -36.05
C GLY A 749 -20.82 21.09 -36.67
N ALA A 750 -21.10 21.09 -37.97
CA ALA A 750 -21.36 19.86 -38.71
C ALA A 750 -20.08 19.03 -38.89
N VAL A 751 -20.18 17.75 -38.55
CA VAL A 751 -19.10 16.76 -38.67
C VAL A 751 -19.60 15.59 -39.48
N GLU A 752 -18.79 15.12 -40.42
CA GLU A 752 -19.02 13.88 -41.16
C GLU A 752 -17.82 12.97 -41.03
N ALA A 753 -18.06 11.66 -40.95
CA ALA A 753 -17.02 10.65 -40.88
C ALA A 753 -17.33 9.47 -41.80
N GLU A 754 -16.31 8.69 -42.12
CA GLU A 754 -16.44 7.37 -42.73
C GLU A 754 -15.82 6.31 -41.82
N LEU A 755 -16.50 5.17 -41.69
CA LEU A 755 -16.12 4.03 -40.84
C LEU A 755 -16.33 2.71 -41.60
N ASN A 756 -15.39 1.79 -41.47
CA ASN A 756 -15.56 0.38 -41.81
C ASN A 756 -15.18 -0.46 -40.58
N ILE A 757 -16.10 -1.31 -40.13
CA ILE A 757 -15.99 -2.11 -38.91
C ILE A 757 -16.24 -3.56 -39.31
N GLU A 758 -15.26 -4.43 -39.14
CA GLU A 758 -15.36 -5.84 -39.53
C GLU A 758 -15.31 -6.79 -38.33
N SER A 759 -16.01 -7.91 -38.48
CA SER A 759 -16.13 -9.02 -37.53
C SER A 759 -16.74 -10.25 -38.23
N SER A 760 -16.71 -11.39 -37.56
CA SER A 760 -17.49 -12.57 -37.96
C SER A 760 -18.04 -13.33 -36.75
N PHE A 761 -19.06 -14.16 -37.00
CA PHE A 761 -19.68 -15.06 -36.02
C PHE A 761 -19.69 -16.48 -36.57
N SER A 762 -19.59 -17.48 -35.69
CA SER A 762 -19.63 -18.90 -36.08
C SER A 762 -20.96 -19.33 -36.72
N GLY A 763 -22.07 -18.65 -36.41
CA GLY A 763 -23.41 -19.01 -36.86
C GLY A 763 -23.94 -20.32 -36.29
N LYS A 764 -23.26 -20.87 -35.27
CA LYS A 764 -23.54 -22.17 -34.64
C LYS A 764 -23.04 -22.16 -33.19
N PRO A 765 -23.66 -22.94 -32.28
CA PRO A 765 -23.14 -23.13 -30.94
C PRO A 765 -21.69 -23.65 -30.92
N VAL A 766 -20.95 -23.26 -29.89
CA VAL A 766 -19.56 -23.64 -29.66
C VAL A 766 -19.44 -24.16 -28.23
N GLU A 767 -18.75 -25.28 -28.06
CA GLU A 767 -18.42 -25.84 -26.76
C GLU A 767 -17.18 -25.14 -26.20
N VAL A 768 -17.19 -24.87 -24.90
CA VAL A 768 -16.12 -24.16 -24.18
C VAL A 768 -15.89 -24.92 -22.86
N TYR A 769 -14.66 -24.95 -22.37
CA TYR A 769 -14.27 -25.84 -21.29
C TYR A 769 -13.75 -25.08 -20.06
N ASN A 770 -14.18 -25.48 -18.87
CA ASN A 770 -13.35 -25.25 -17.68
C ASN A 770 -12.29 -26.37 -17.63
N THR A 771 -11.04 -26.07 -17.27
CA THR A 771 -10.01 -27.10 -17.04
C THR A 771 -9.93 -27.43 -15.55
N VAL A 772 -10.01 -28.72 -15.19
CA VAL A 772 -10.07 -29.18 -13.81
C VAL A 772 -9.05 -30.29 -13.55
N ALA A 773 -8.38 -30.24 -12.39
CA ALA A 773 -7.40 -31.21 -11.92
C ALA A 773 -7.37 -31.30 -10.38
N GLU A 774 -6.93 -32.42 -9.81
CA GLU A 774 -7.02 -32.68 -8.37
C GLU A 774 -5.76 -33.29 -7.74
N ILE A 775 -5.50 -32.93 -6.48
CA ILE A 775 -4.67 -33.69 -5.53
C ILE A 775 -5.63 -34.34 -4.52
N PRO A 776 -5.85 -35.68 -4.56
CA PRO A 776 -6.87 -36.34 -3.74
C PRO A 776 -6.63 -36.24 -2.23
N GLY A 777 -7.71 -36.07 -1.48
CA GLY A 777 -7.70 -36.09 -0.01
C GLY A 777 -7.43 -37.47 0.58
N SER A 778 -6.79 -37.48 1.75
CA SER A 778 -6.38 -38.71 2.45
C SER A 778 -7.25 -39.13 3.64
N GLU A 779 -7.99 -38.19 4.24
CA GLU A 779 -8.92 -38.46 5.37
C GLU A 779 -10.38 -38.12 5.01
N LYS A 780 -10.58 -37.08 4.20
CA LYS A 780 -11.87 -36.50 3.80
C LYS A 780 -11.88 -36.25 2.28
N PRO A 781 -11.67 -37.26 1.41
CA PRO A 781 -11.58 -37.07 -0.05
C PRO A 781 -12.83 -36.44 -0.67
N ASP A 782 -14.00 -36.67 -0.08
CA ASP A 782 -15.28 -36.11 -0.51
C ASP A 782 -15.48 -34.63 -0.13
N GLU A 783 -14.58 -34.02 0.67
CA GLU A 783 -14.57 -32.58 0.97
C GLU A 783 -13.49 -31.90 0.10
N VAL A 784 -13.81 -30.73 -0.48
CA VAL A 784 -12.99 -30.10 -1.53
C VAL A 784 -12.57 -28.68 -1.16
N VAL A 785 -11.34 -28.29 -1.52
CA VAL A 785 -10.86 -26.91 -1.55
C VAL A 785 -10.54 -26.54 -2.99
N ILE A 786 -11.12 -25.45 -3.51
CA ILE A 786 -10.88 -25.02 -4.90
C ILE A 786 -9.93 -23.83 -4.92
N VAL A 787 -8.97 -23.85 -5.84
CA VAL A 787 -8.15 -22.70 -6.22
C VAL A 787 -8.21 -22.50 -7.73
N GLY A 788 -8.34 -21.26 -8.19
CA GLY A 788 -8.56 -20.97 -9.61
C GLY A 788 -8.26 -19.55 -10.08
N GLY A 789 -8.58 -19.34 -11.35
CA GLY A 789 -8.40 -18.12 -12.15
C GLY A 789 -9.09 -18.34 -13.51
N HIS A 790 -9.22 -17.30 -14.34
CA HIS A 790 -9.83 -17.46 -15.66
C HIS A 790 -8.77 -17.65 -16.76
N LEU A 791 -9.09 -18.49 -17.74
CA LEU A 791 -8.21 -18.85 -18.84
C LEU A 791 -8.53 -18.11 -20.13
N ASP A 792 -9.75 -17.56 -20.29
CA ASP A 792 -10.04 -16.64 -21.39
C ASP A 792 -9.36 -15.28 -21.22
N SER A 793 -9.39 -14.45 -22.26
CA SER A 793 -8.93 -13.07 -22.24
C SER A 793 -9.62 -12.24 -23.33
N TRP A 794 -9.57 -10.92 -23.24
CA TRP A 794 -9.75 -10.05 -24.40
C TRP A 794 -8.69 -10.28 -25.49
N ASP A 795 -9.03 -9.78 -26.68
CA ASP A 795 -8.32 -9.94 -27.94
C ASP A 795 -7.81 -8.60 -28.50
N LEU A 796 -7.30 -7.74 -27.61
CA LEU A 796 -6.47 -6.57 -27.97
C LEU A 796 -4.99 -6.82 -27.71
N GLY A 797 -4.63 -7.25 -26.50
CA GLY A 797 -3.30 -7.67 -26.09
C GLY A 797 -3.10 -9.18 -26.26
N THR A 798 -2.39 -9.80 -25.32
CA THR A 798 -2.16 -11.26 -25.28
C THR A 798 -2.78 -11.97 -24.07
N GLY A 799 -3.58 -11.28 -23.25
CA GLY A 799 -4.16 -11.86 -22.04
C GLY A 799 -3.09 -12.16 -20.98
N ALA A 800 -2.02 -11.37 -20.91
CA ALA A 800 -0.82 -11.70 -20.14
C ALA A 800 -1.03 -11.42 -18.64
N THR A 801 -1.48 -10.22 -18.31
CA THR A 801 -1.92 -9.83 -16.96
C THR A 801 -3.40 -10.13 -16.71
N ASP A 802 -4.17 -10.40 -17.78
CA ASP A 802 -5.64 -10.46 -17.77
C ASP A 802 -6.15 -11.72 -18.52
N ASN A 803 -6.17 -12.93 -17.92
CA ASN A 803 -5.63 -13.34 -16.63
C ASN A 803 -4.61 -14.50 -16.82
N GLY A 804 -3.59 -14.27 -17.63
CA GLY A 804 -2.49 -15.22 -17.85
C GLY A 804 -1.68 -15.45 -16.57
N THR A 805 -1.42 -14.39 -15.79
CA THR A 805 -0.75 -14.43 -14.50
C THR A 805 -1.45 -15.35 -13.51
N GLY A 806 -2.73 -15.15 -13.22
CA GLY A 806 -3.49 -16.00 -12.29
C GLY A 806 -3.64 -17.43 -12.79
N SER A 807 -3.95 -17.64 -14.08
CA SER A 807 -4.00 -18.99 -14.67
C SER A 807 -2.69 -19.76 -14.49
N MET A 808 -1.53 -19.12 -14.71
CA MET A 808 -0.22 -19.76 -14.57
C MET A 808 0.23 -19.91 -13.11
N ALA A 809 -0.19 -19.01 -12.22
CA ALA A 809 0.00 -19.17 -10.79
C ALA A 809 -0.80 -20.36 -10.21
N VAL A 810 -2.02 -20.60 -10.70
CA VAL A 810 -2.84 -21.79 -10.35
C VAL A 810 -2.17 -23.07 -10.85
N LEU A 811 -1.68 -23.08 -12.09
CA LEU A 811 -0.94 -24.21 -12.67
C LEU A 811 0.34 -24.50 -11.86
N GLU A 812 1.11 -23.50 -11.50
CA GLU A 812 2.33 -23.69 -10.71
C GLU A 812 2.03 -24.13 -9.27
N ALA A 813 0.99 -23.59 -8.63
CA ALA A 813 0.55 -24.06 -7.32
C ALA A 813 0.20 -25.56 -7.32
N ALA A 814 -0.52 -26.03 -8.34
CA ALA A 814 -0.81 -27.45 -8.55
C ALA A 814 0.47 -28.29 -8.70
N ARG A 815 1.40 -27.82 -9.53
CA ARG A 815 2.67 -28.49 -9.82
C ARG A 815 3.58 -28.58 -8.59
N ALA A 816 3.76 -27.50 -7.84
CA ALA A 816 4.62 -27.48 -6.66
C ALA A 816 4.11 -28.42 -5.56
N LEU A 817 2.80 -28.41 -5.29
CA LEU A 817 2.18 -29.32 -4.31
C LEU A 817 2.33 -30.79 -4.72
N GLN A 818 2.06 -31.12 -5.99
CA GLN A 818 2.19 -32.49 -6.49
C GLN A 818 3.65 -32.98 -6.49
N LYS A 819 4.60 -32.12 -6.85
CA LYS A 819 6.05 -32.40 -6.84
C LYS A 819 6.60 -32.64 -5.42
N LEU A 820 6.01 -32.02 -4.40
CA LEU A 820 6.28 -32.29 -2.99
C LEU A 820 5.62 -33.57 -2.46
N GLY A 821 4.70 -34.18 -3.23
CA GLY A 821 3.96 -35.38 -2.82
C GLY A 821 3.07 -35.15 -1.59
N VAL A 822 2.47 -33.95 -1.48
CA VAL A 822 1.64 -33.58 -0.33
C VAL A 822 0.45 -34.52 -0.15
N LYS A 823 0.07 -34.74 1.11
CA LYS A 823 -1.11 -35.55 1.49
C LYS A 823 -2.08 -34.68 2.28
N PRO A 824 -2.95 -33.92 1.60
CA PRO A 824 -3.97 -33.12 2.26
C PRO A 824 -5.06 -34.05 2.85
N LYS A 825 -5.79 -33.60 3.87
CA LYS A 825 -6.95 -34.35 4.40
C LYS A 825 -8.10 -34.29 3.39
N ARG A 826 -8.42 -33.09 2.90
CA ARG A 826 -9.40 -32.81 1.83
C ARG A 826 -8.78 -32.94 0.44
N THR A 827 -9.61 -33.11 -0.58
CA THR A 827 -9.16 -32.99 -1.97
C THR A 827 -8.90 -31.52 -2.30
N ILE A 828 -7.77 -31.23 -2.93
CA ILE A 828 -7.47 -29.91 -3.50
C ILE A 828 -7.81 -29.99 -4.99
N ARG A 829 -8.69 -29.11 -5.47
CA ARG A 829 -9.09 -29.01 -6.88
C ARG A 829 -8.59 -27.69 -7.47
N PHE A 830 -7.90 -27.78 -8.59
CA PHE A 830 -7.44 -26.63 -9.37
C PHE A 830 -8.41 -26.45 -10.55
N ALA A 831 -8.94 -25.25 -10.70
CA ALA A 831 -9.94 -24.94 -11.72
C ALA A 831 -9.53 -23.69 -12.52
N LEU A 832 -9.34 -23.85 -13.82
CA LEU A 832 -9.20 -22.73 -14.76
C LEU A 832 -10.55 -22.54 -15.45
N PHE A 833 -11.26 -21.49 -15.06
CA PHE A 833 -12.59 -21.18 -15.58
C PHE A 833 -12.50 -20.47 -16.94
N THR A 834 -13.61 -20.44 -17.66
CA THR A 834 -13.70 -19.73 -18.95
C THR A 834 -14.97 -18.89 -19.07
N GLY A 835 -14.93 -17.81 -19.84
CA GLY A 835 -16.04 -16.88 -19.99
C GLY A 835 -16.24 -15.97 -18.77
N GLU A 836 -15.19 -15.70 -17.99
CA GLU A 836 -15.18 -14.65 -16.96
C GLU A 836 -15.53 -13.32 -17.63
N GLU A 837 -14.83 -13.01 -18.71
CA GLU A 837 -14.78 -11.73 -19.42
C GLU A 837 -16.14 -11.27 -19.99
N GLN A 838 -17.06 -12.23 -20.20
CA GLN A 838 -18.44 -11.95 -20.62
C GLN A 838 -19.45 -12.16 -19.48
N GLY A 839 -18.96 -12.23 -18.24
CA GLY A 839 -19.71 -12.24 -16.99
C GLY A 839 -19.78 -13.58 -16.25
N LEU A 840 -18.65 -14.17 -15.88
CA LEU A 840 -18.54 -15.31 -14.93
C LEU A 840 -19.27 -16.58 -15.42
N ASN A 841 -19.17 -16.91 -16.71
CA ASN A 841 -20.06 -17.89 -17.33
C ASN A 841 -19.65 -19.34 -17.04
N GLY A 842 -18.35 -19.66 -17.08
CA GLY A 842 -17.81 -20.98 -16.78
C GLY A 842 -17.97 -21.36 -15.30
N SER A 843 -17.75 -20.43 -14.37
CA SER A 843 -18.03 -20.65 -12.93
C SER A 843 -19.52 -20.76 -12.62
N LYS A 844 -20.41 -20.02 -13.34
CA LYS A 844 -21.86 -20.27 -13.26
C LYS A 844 -22.26 -21.63 -13.80
N ALA A 845 -21.66 -22.08 -14.91
CA ALA A 845 -21.87 -23.41 -15.45
C ALA A 845 -21.40 -24.49 -14.45
N TYR A 846 -20.22 -24.28 -13.84
CA TYR A 846 -19.66 -25.10 -12.78
C TYR A 846 -20.64 -25.25 -11.59
N VAL A 847 -21.02 -24.13 -10.97
CA VAL A 847 -21.93 -24.11 -9.81
C VAL A 847 -23.29 -24.73 -10.14
N LYS A 848 -23.77 -24.62 -11.39
CA LYS A 848 -25.00 -25.25 -11.87
C LYS A 848 -24.86 -26.76 -12.06
N ALA A 849 -23.73 -27.26 -12.56
CA ALA A 849 -23.47 -28.70 -12.71
C ALA A 849 -23.17 -29.38 -11.36
N HIS A 850 -22.40 -28.71 -10.49
CA HIS A 850 -21.89 -29.23 -9.22
C HIS A 850 -22.81 -28.96 -8.02
N GLN A 851 -24.10 -28.66 -8.23
CA GLN A 851 -25.04 -28.28 -7.15
C GLN A 851 -25.06 -29.23 -5.94
N LYS A 852 -24.87 -30.54 -6.16
CA LYS A 852 -24.84 -31.56 -5.08
C LYS A 852 -23.53 -31.60 -4.30
N GLU A 853 -22.46 -31.00 -4.84
CA GLU A 853 -21.13 -30.95 -4.25
C GLU A 853 -20.88 -29.63 -3.51
N LEU A 854 -21.70 -28.58 -3.73
CA LEU A 854 -21.52 -27.27 -3.10
C LEU A 854 -21.50 -27.33 -1.56
N GLU A 855 -22.21 -28.28 -0.94
CA GLU A 855 -22.18 -28.52 0.52
C GLU A 855 -20.82 -29.08 1.01
N LYS A 856 -20.04 -29.69 0.12
CA LYS A 856 -18.73 -30.32 0.35
C LYS A 856 -17.54 -29.44 0.00
N ILE A 857 -17.75 -28.40 -0.82
CA ILE A 857 -16.71 -27.39 -1.08
C ILE A 857 -16.54 -26.53 0.17
N SER A 858 -15.38 -26.64 0.81
CA SER A 858 -14.98 -25.88 2.00
C SER A 858 -14.77 -24.39 1.66
N GLY A 859 -14.20 -24.10 0.49
CA GLY A 859 -14.03 -22.74 -0.02
C GLY A 859 -13.39 -22.69 -1.39
N VAL A 860 -13.44 -21.51 -2.02
CA VAL A 860 -12.91 -21.24 -3.37
C VAL A 860 -12.06 -19.97 -3.33
N LEU A 861 -10.78 -20.03 -3.69
CA LEU A 861 -9.93 -18.85 -3.87
C LEU A 861 -9.62 -18.61 -5.35
N VAL A 862 -9.87 -17.38 -5.82
CA VAL A 862 -9.58 -16.96 -7.19
C VAL A 862 -8.49 -15.87 -7.23
N HIS A 863 -7.52 -16.03 -8.13
CA HIS A 863 -6.44 -15.08 -8.39
C HIS A 863 -6.69 -14.37 -9.71
N ASP A 864 -7.12 -13.11 -9.63
CA ASP A 864 -7.68 -12.37 -10.76
C ASP A 864 -7.66 -10.86 -10.51
N SER A 865 -6.46 -10.28 -10.48
CA SER A 865 -6.25 -8.84 -10.24
C SER A 865 -4.88 -8.41 -10.81
N GLY A 866 -4.60 -8.81 -12.05
CA GLY A 866 -3.41 -8.40 -12.78
C GLY A 866 -2.12 -9.12 -12.35
N THR A 867 -1.03 -8.36 -12.38
CA THR A 867 0.34 -8.87 -12.17
C THR A 867 1.02 -8.41 -10.86
N GLY A 868 0.38 -7.57 -10.06
CA GLY A 868 0.99 -7.06 -8.82
C GLY A 868 1.00 -8.08 -7.69
N LYS A 869 1.90 -7.89 -6.73
CA LYS A 869 2.06 -8.69 -5.51
C LYS A 869 0.71 -8.89 -4.81
N VAL A 870 0.41 -10.12 -4.39
CA VAL A 870 -0.76 -10.40 -3.54
C VAL A 870 -0.51 -9.80 -2.16
N LEU A 871 -1.38 -8.89 -1.74
CA LEU A 871 -1.27 -8.12 -0.49
C LEU A 871 -2.07 -8.80 0.65
N THR A 872 -3.25 -9.32 0.35
CA THR A 872 -4.13 -10.00 1.31
C THR A 872 -5.18 -10.85 0.59
N ILE A 873 -5.95 -11.66 1.33
CA ILE A 873 -7.11 -12.39 0.82
C ILE A 873 -8.40 -11.68 1.26
N GLY A 874 -9.27 -11.41 0.31
CA GLY A 874 -10.59 -10.84 0.57
C GLY A 874 -11.64 -11.92 0.87
N LEU A 875 -12.37 -11.74 1.97
CA LEU A 875 -13.33 -12.69 2.55
C LEU A 875 -14.78 -12.50 2.06
N MET A 876 -15.01 -11.60 1.10
CA MET A 876 -16.35 -11.24 0.58
C MET A 876 -17.37 -10.86 1.68
N GLY A 877 -16.92 -10.29 2.80
CA GLY A 877 -17.76 -9.98 3.96
C GLY A 877 -18.11 -11.17 4.87
N ASN A 878 -17.55 -12.36 4.65
CA ASN A 878 -17.69 -13.49 5.58
C ASN A 878 -16.76 -13.27 6.80
N TYR A 879 -17.29 -12.72 7.89
CA TYR A 879 -16.51 -12.48 9.11
C TYR A 879 -16.07 -13.77 9.80
N ALA A 880 -16.90 -14.82 9.77
CA ALA A 880 -16.71 -16.04 10.55
C ALA A 880 -15.44 -16.83 10.19
N VAL A 881 -14.90 -16.62 8.99
CA VAL A 881 -13.67 -17.27 8.50
C VAL A 881 -12.40 -16.48 8.80
N ARG A 882 -12.47 -15.21 9.23
CA ARG A 882 -11.29 -14.31 9.32
C ARG A 882 -10.15 -14.93 10.14
N GLU A 883 -10.44 -15.40 11.34
CA GLU A 883 -9.44 -16.03 12.22
C GLU A 883 -8.89 -17.34 11.62
N THR A 884 -9.70 -18.09 10.88
CA THR A 884 -9.25 -19.33 10.24
C THR A 884 -8.33 -19.06 9.05
N ILE A 885 -8.67 -18.08 8.20
CA ILE A 885 -7.83 -17.70 7.04
C ILE A 885 -6.53 -17.02 7.51
N ASP A 886 -6.57 -16.22 8.58
CA ASP A 886 -5.39 -15.64 9.22
C ASP A 886 -4.42 -16.74 9.71
N ARG A 887 -4.91 -17.72 10.48
CA ARG A 887 -4.14 -18.89 10.91
C ARG A 887 -3.56 -19.71 9.75
N VAL A 888 -4.32 -19.85 8.64
CA VAL A 888 -3.94 -20.56 7.40
C VAL A 888 -2.80 -19.86 6.65
N LEU A 889 -2.70 -18.53 6.73
CA LEU A 889 -1.71 -17.71 5.99
C LEU A 889 -0.58 -17.15 6.87
N ASN A 890 -0.65 -17.35 8.18
CA ASN A 890 0.30 -16.90 9.20
C ASN A 890 1.78 -17.21 8.87
N SER A 891 2.08 -18.35 8.24
CA SER A 891 3.43 -18.70 7.77
C SER A 891 3.94 -17.75 6.67
N LEU A 892 3.09 -17.44 5.69
CA LEU A 892 3.38 -16.48 4.60
C LEU A 892 3.45 -15.03 5.09
N ALA A 893 2.61 -14.65 6.05
CA ALA A 893 2.65 -13.34 6.70
C ALA A 893 3.99 -13.12 7.44
N ARG A 894 4.59 -14.19 7.98
CA ARG A 894 5.92 -14.17 8.62
C ARG A 894 7.08 -14.34 7.64
N ALA A 895 6.85 -14.90 6.46
CA ALA A 895 7.87 -15.05 5.43
C ALA A 895 8.26 -13.65 4.89
N LYS A 896 9.43 -13.17 5.30
CA LYS A 896 9.92 -11.78 5.05
C LYS A 896 9.88 -11.34 3.57
N GLU A 897 9.98 -12.28 2.64
CA GLU A 897 9.87 -12.02 1.21
C GLU A 897 8.41 -11.79 0.77
N ILE A 898 7.48 -12.61 1.26
CA ILE A 898 6.07 -12.64 0.82
C ILE A 898 5.25 -11.59 1.59
N GLY A 899 5.19 -11.66 2.93
CA GLY A 899 4.65 -10.58 3.77
C GLY A 899 3.18 -10.23 3.53
N LEU A 900 2.29 -11.23 3.50
CA LEU A 900 0.83 -11.02 3.47
C LEU A 900 0.30 -10.24 4.69
N ALA A 901 -0.79 -9.51 4.48
CA ALA A 901 -1.56 -8.84 5.53
C ALA A 901 -2.63 -9.74 6.15
N GLU A 902 -3.24 -9.23 7.24
CA GLU A 902 -4.51 -9.74 7.75
C GLU A 902 -5.58 -9.85 6.64
N PRO A 903 -6.40 -10.93 6.59
CA PRO A 903 -7.49 -11.06 5.63
C PRO A 903 -8.58 -9.99 5.78
N THR A 904 -9.03 -9.41 4.66
CA THR A 904 -9.94 -8.27 4.63
C THR A 904 -11.39 -8.67 4.32
N LEU A 905 -12.37 -7.93 4.87
CA LEU A 905 -13.80 -8.14 4.56
C LEU A 905 -14.20 -7.58 3.17
N ARG A 906 -13.29 -6.90 2.47
CA ARG A 906 -13.49 -6.16 1.20
C ARG A 906 -14.08 -7.02 0.08
N SER A 907 -15.16 -6.51 -0.53
CA SER A 907 -15.85 -7.12 -1.68
C SER A 907 -15.37 -6.49 -2.99
N GLU A 908 -14.13 -6.81 -3.38
CA GLU A 908 -13.36 -6.38 -4.56
C GLU A 908 -13.98 -6.54 -5.95
N GLY A 909 -15.16 -5.98 -6.22
CA GLY A 909 -15.85 -6.26 -7.48
C GLY A 909 -16.38 -7.69 -7.48
N GLY A 910 -16.01 -8.51 -8.48
CA GLY A 910 -16.48 -9.88 -8.54
C GLY A 910 -16.04 -10.69 -9.76
N SER A 911 -15.12 -11.62 -9.52
CA SER A 911 -14.60 -12.64 -10.43
C SER A 911 -15.27 -14.02 -10.17
N ASP A 912 -14.76 -15.11 -10.73
CA ASP A 912 -15.32 -16.48 -10.71
C ASP A 912 -15.58 -17.09 -9.32
N HIS A 913 -15.10 -16.47 -8.24
CA HIS A 913 -15.47 -16.83 -6.86
C HIS A 913 -16.91 -16.40 -6.51
N VAL A 914 -17.50 -15.43 -7.22
CA VAL A 914 -18.82 -14.85 -6.89
C VAL A 914 -19.98 -15.83 -7.08
N PRO A 915 -20.07 -16.67 -8.13
CA PRO A 915 -21.16 -17.64 -8.26
C PRO A 915 -21.15 -18.69 -7.14
N PHE A 916 -19.98 -19.04 -6.60
CA PHE A 916 -19.84 -19.90 -5.43
C PHE A 916 -20.35 -19.20 -4.16
N ASP A 917 -19.96 -17.94 -3.94
CA ASP A 917 -20.43 -17.12 -2.81
C ASP A 917 -21.95 -16.88 -2.84
N GLN A 918 -22.50 -16.61 -4.02
CA GLN A 918 -23.95 -16.50 -4.24
C GLN A 918 -24.69 -17.82 -3.96
N ALA A 919 -24.03 -18.97 -4.13
CA ALA A 919 -24.54 -20.29 -3.79
C ALA A 919 -24.20 -20.74 -2.34
N GLY A 920 -23.63 -19.86 -1.50
CA GLY A 920 -23.35 -20.13 -0.10
C GLY A 920 -22.08 -20.96 0.18
N VAL A 921 -21.18 -21.09 -0.79
CA VAL A 921 -19.81 -21.60 -0.61
C VAL A 921 -18.89 -20.42 -0.26
N PRO A 922 -17.96 -20.53 0.72
CA PRO A 922 -17.05 -19.43 1.04
C PRO A 922 -16.16 -19.05 -0.16
N GLY A 923 -16.46 -17.92 -0.79
CA GLY A 923 -15.69 -17.36 -1.91
C GLY A 923 -14.63 -16.36 -1.43
N PHE A 924 -13.43 -16.45 -2.01
CA PHE A 924 -12.25 -15.65 -1.68
C PHE A 924 -11.58 -15.12 -2.94
N TRP A 925 -10.88 -13.98 -2.82
CA TRP A 925 -10.10 -13.41 -3.91
C TRP A 925 -8.73 -12.90 -3.43
N CYS A 926 -7.71 -13.01 -4.28
CA CYS A 926 -6.39 -12.43 -4.04
C CYS A 926 -6.43 -10.91 -4.29
N VAL A 927 -6.29 -10.12 -3.23
CA VAL A 927 -6.18 -8.65 -3.33
C VAL A 927 -4.76 -8.30 -3.74
N GLN A 928 -4.56 -7.81 -4.97
CA GLN A 928 -3.23 -7.50 -5.52
C GLN A 928 -2.90 -6.00 -5.50
N ASP A 929 -1.61 -5.68 -5.59
CA ASP A 929 -1.10 -4.33 -5.84
C ASP A 929 -1.49 -3.85 -7.25
N ASN A 930 -2.23 -2.75 -7.35
CA ASN A 930 -2.87 -2.30 -8.61
C ASN A 930 -1.89 -1.54 -9.53
N VAL A 931 -0.70 -2.09 -9.75
CA VAL A 931 0.39 -1.43 -10.51
C VAL A 931 0.15 -1.56 -12.00
N ASP A 932 -0.11 -0.44 -12.66
CA ASP A 932 -0.37 -0.30 -14.11
C ASP A 932 -1.54 -1.12 -14.68
N TYR A 933 -2.25 -1.91 -13.86
CA TYR A 933 -3.43 -2.67 -14.26
C TYR A 933 -4.60 -1.76 -14.65
N ASP A 934 -4.64 -0.52 -14.13
CA ASP A 934 -5.51 0.55 -14.64
C ASP A 934 -5.30 0.82 -16.15
N LYS A 935 -4.07 0.61 -16.64
CA LYS A 935 -3.69 0.74 -18.05
C LYS A 935 -3.79 -0.58 -18.80
N THR A 936 -3.35 -1.71 -18.23
CA THR A 936 -3.31 -3.00 -18.95
C THR A 936 -4.69 -3.66 -19.08
N HIS A 937 -5.51 -3.68 -18.02
CA HIS A 937 -6.80 -4.39 -17.98
C HIS A 937 -7.66 -4.10 -19.22
N HIS A 938 -8.07 -5.15 -19.93
CA HIS A 938 -8.80 -5.11 -21.21
C HIS A 938 -8.17 -4.23 -22.34
N SER A 939 -6.86 -4.03 -22.43
CA SER A 939 -6.22 -3.16 -23.45
C SER A 939 -5.23 -3.89 -24.37
N GLU A 940 -4.78 -3.22 -25.43
CA GLU A 940 -3.62 -3.63 -26.23
C GLU A 940 -2.28 -3.51 -25.48
N ALA A 941 -2.27 -2.84 -24.32
CA ALA A 941 -1.13 -2.78 -23.42
C ALA A 941 -1.04 -3.98 -22.47
N ASP A 942 -1.99 -4.92 -22.51
CA ASP A 942 -1.90 -6.20 -21.81
C ASP A 942 -0.97 -7.17 -22.57
N THR A 943 0.35 -6.98 -22.40
CA THR A 943 1.39 -7.81 -23.01
C THR A 943 2.34 -8.38 -21.95
N LEU A 944 3.11 -9.41 -22.34
CA LEU A 944 4.09 -10.07 -21.48
C LEU A 944 5.11 -9.09 -20.87
N ASP A 945 5.43 -8.00 -21.57
CA ASP A 945 6.34 -6.93 -21.11
C ASP A 945 5.91 -6.25 -19.79
N ARG A 946 4.65 -6.41 -19.40
CA ARG A 946 4.08 -5.83 -18.17
C ARG A 946 4.16 -6.77 -16.98
N VAL A 947 4.47 -8.06 -17.19
CA VAL A 947 4.46 -9.08 -16.14
C VAL A 947 5.61 -8.88 -15.16
N ARG A 948 5.25 -8.76 -13.87
CA ARG A 948 6.17 -8.69 -12.73
C ARG A 948 6.45 -10.10 -12.22
N TRP A 949 7.54 -10.69 -12.71
CA TRP A 949 7.90 -12.09 -12.48
C TRP A 949 8.04 -12.50 -11.00
N ASP A 950 8.57 -11.62 -10.15
CA ASP A 950 8.68 -11.87 -8.71
C ASP A 950 7.28 -12.00 -8.08
N ASP A 951 6.46 -10.96 -8.24
CA ASP A 951 5.09 -10.84 -7.76
C ASP A 951 4.19 -12.01 -8.22
N LEU A 952 4.34 -12.46 -9.46
CA LEU A 952 3.68 -13.66 -10.01
C LEU A 952 4.11 -14.95 -9.31
N THR A 953 5.40 -15.07 -8.99
CA THR A 953 5.95 -16.22 -8.26
C THR A 953 5.43 -16.26 -6.82
N GLU A 954 5.32 -15.10 -6.18
CA GLU A 954 4.70 -14.96 -4.86
C GLU A 954 3.19 -15.27 -4.90
N GLY A 955 2.47 -14.86 -5.94
CA GLY A 955 1.06 -15.24 -6.15
C GLY A 955 0.86 -16.76 -6.16
N ALA A 956 1.70 -17.49 -6.89
CA ALA A 956 1.70 -18.96 -6.90
C ALA A 956 2.02 -19.58 -5.52
N GLN A 957 2.91 -18.97 -4.73
CA GLN A 957 3.20 -19.38 -3.34
C GLN A 957 1.99 -19.20 -2.43
N VAL A 958 1.28 -18.06 -2.53
CA VAL A 958 0.06 -17.79 -1.77
C VAL A 958 -1.03 -18.80 -2.08
N LEU A 959 -1.25 -19.08 -3.38
CA LEU A 959 -2.23 -20.07 -3.82
C LEU A 959 -1.92 -21.49 -3.30
N ALA A 960 -0.66 -21.93 -3.40
CA ALA A 960 -0.26 -23.27 -2.99
C ALA A 960 -0.41 -23.50 -1.48
N VAL A 961 0.01 -22.55 -0.64
CA VAL A 961 -0.12 -22.66 0.82
C VAL A 961 -1.58 -22.52 1.26
N PHE A 962 -2.37 -21.60 0.69
CA PHE A 962 -3.81 -21.51 0.98
C PHE A 962 -4.52 -22.84 0.68
N ALA A 963 -4.26 -23.42 -0.50
CA ALA A 963 -4.84 -24.69 -0.93
C ALA A 963 -4.53 -25.82 0.07
N TYR A 964 -3.26 -25.98 0.44
CA TYR A 964 -2.83 -26.99 1.38
C TYR A 964 -3.40 -26.76 2.79
N ASN A 965 -3.27 -25.56 3.34
CA ASN A 965 -3.62 -25.30 4.73
C ASN A 965 -5.13 -25.33 4.99
N VAL A 966 -5.96 -24.83 4.08
CA VAL A 966 -7.43 -25.03 4.17
C VAL A 966 -7.80 -26.51 4.03
N ALA A 967 -7.06 -27.27 3.21
CA ALA A 967 -7.29 -28.70 3.05
C ALA A 967 -6.82 -29.54 4.26
N GLN A 968 -5.96 -29.00 5.13
CA GLN A 968 -5.51 -29.63 6.39
C GLN A 968 -6.34 -29.26 7.64
N LEU A 969 -7.25 -28.29 7.56
CA LEU A 969 -8.15 -27.94 8.68
C LEU A 969 -8.95 -29.15 9.18
N PRO A 970 -9.29 -29.24 10.49
CA PRO A 970 -10.17 -30.29 10.98
C PRO A 970 -11.56 -30.22 10.32
N GLU A 971 -12.18 -29.04 10.35
CA GLU A 971 -13.51 -28.78 9.77
C GLU A 971 -13.46 -27.91 8.52
N MET A 972 -14.56 -27.88 7.77
CA MET A 972 -14.74 -26.95 6.67
C MET A 972 -14.87 -25.51 7.17
N LEU A 973 -14.56 -24.54 6.30
CA LEU A 973 -14.68 -23.12 6.62
C LEU A 973 -16.14 -22.73 6.90
N PRO A 974 -16.44 -21.95 7.94
CA PRO A 974 -17.81 -21.52 8.24
C PRO A 974 -18.42 -20.69 7.10
N ARG A 975 -19.63 -21.08 6.69
CA ARG A 975 -20.42 -20.40 5.66
C ARG A 975 -21.06 -19.12 6.21
N LYS A 976 -21.33 -18.16 5.32
CA LYS A 976 -22.15 -16.99 5.65
C LYS A 976 -23.54 -17.43 6.14
N PRO A 977 -24.16 -16.71 7.10
CA PRO A 977 -25.59 -16.85 7.35
C PRO A 977 -26.37 -16.62 6.06
N ALA A 978 -27.35 -17.48 5.77
CA ALA A 978 -28.25 -17.26 4.64
C ALA A 978 -28.95 -15.90 4.79
N LYS A 979 -29.02 -15.12 3.71
CA LYS A 979 -29.83 -13.90 3.70
C LYS A 979 -31.27 -14.27 4.04
N GLN A 980 -31.79 -13.75 5.15
CA GLN A 980 -33.22 -13.78 5.39
C GLN A 980 -33.88 -12.98 4.27
N GLY A 981 -34.83 -13.60 3.56
CA GLY A 981 -35.53 -12.95 2.47
C GLY A 981 -36.31 -11.75 2.98
N GLY A 982 -36.04 -10.58 2.43
CA GLY A 982 -37.01 -9.50 2.39
C GLY A 982 -37.88 -9.68 1.15
N ASP A 983 -39.20 -9.64 1.34
CA ASP A 983 -40.19 -9.52 0.27
C ASP A 983 -40.14 -8.13 -0.40
#